data_AF-A0A2W4I5P9-F1
#
_entry.id   AF-A0A2W4I5P9-F1
#
_cell.length_a   1.000
_cell.length_b   1.000
_cell.length_c   1.000
_cell.angle_alpha   90.00
_cell.angle_beta   90.00
_cell.angle_gamma   90.00
#
_symmetry.space_group_name_H-M   'P 1'
#
loop_
_entity.id
_entity.type
_entity.pdbx_description
1 polymer ?
#
loop_
_entity_poly.entity_id
_entity_poly.type
_entity_poly.pdbx_seq_one_letter_code
_entity_poly.pdbx_strand_id
1 'polypeptide(L)'
;MTETQQKNDAPAKVRDTPESEVAVSSPLSDKELTSTYNDVSKLGEKSKPTDTFNLADLNSWADIYGRGAELARSLRGTPYAAAFSQLGLGIDGEAETQEGLSGQQKKGGKVESSEQKGSLDKTKATAGERKIDDPKVDEKIKPAEKAGLEKTKVGDKTERPELNKELVLSDYSDTLRRAGFSEAEAQRVTENTYARLKKEESEGHLKGSAEEQMQRMNTAHREILDKPQGGRLTDGQVDYLTASDRKNIVKDSAMRTENPDKYVNQGQHMTCALHSMGKQELEAGDPANVAERTRDLVNNGYTIAKEQDRTGPNGETIPGKERVVQVDSLSLKPDFEASRTVNSQNYGDNGKQGPAGQVYAAYAGQLAADLKSEREGGKTSAEGIHNASNVYMAAHANERGARSSQTSTNEGVFSRDDKGRLHYEGDGPQVGIWDVAHLNRANGGADGAVFASASLFRDGKGETPPPGYPPDLKISTFKNTDELRQKLSNFQNETGQSGQLGVNAPFLPGGGRNGHGMHAMNISLNSDGSFKLDNNWGAKNDLGRVSDRDVDIATNKANWNIPGGGGGRVPDDGTRFGPSTGQNPNETKDEFDKRKEEEKKKNEEEEKVKERERLEQERLKAQLENMERQANLDFVKAMGEYQQAEERSRLTGVPNTMQRPVQMHFV
;
A
#
# COMPACT_ATOMS: atom_id res chain seq x y z
N MET A 1 -22.50 -30.10 -51.01
CA MET A 1 -22.87 -30.14 -52.44
C MET A 1 -24.05 -29.20 -52.63
N THR A 2 -23.91 -28.29 -53.61
CA THR A 2 -24.92 -27.43 -54.26
C THR A 2 -25.73 -26.48 -53.37
N GLU A 3 -25.46 -25.16 -53.38
CA GLU A 3 -25.93 -24.15 -54.38
C GLU A 3 -27.45 -23.90 -54.25
N THR A 4 -28.03 -22.70 -54.27
CA THR A 4 -27.68 -21.39 -54.86
C THR A 4 -28.65 -20.34 -54.22
N GLN A 5 -28.21 -19.10 -53.94
CA GLN A 5 -28.59 -17.83 -54.64
C GLN A 5 -30.11 -17.50 -54.69
N GLN A 6 -30.61 -16.27 -54.51
CA GLN A 6 -30.14 -14.96 -54.97
C GLN A 6 -31.11 -13.85 -54.47
N LYS A 7 -30.59 -12.64 -54.17
CA LYS A 7 -31.04 -11.28 -54.62
C LYS A 7 -32.52 -10.81 -54.36
N ASN A 8 -32.87 -9.56 -54.00
CA ASN A 8 -32.35 -8.25 -54.41
C ASN A 8 -33.00 -7.09 -53.59
N ASP A 9 -32.27 -5.98 -53.51
CA ASP A 9 -32.65 -4.56 -53.65
C ASP A 9 -33.55 -3.79 -52.64
N ALA A 10 -32.96 -2.72 -52.09
CA ALA A 10 -33.58 -1.57 -51.42
C ALA A 10 -34.29 -0.62 -52.41
N PRO A 11 -35.03 0.42 -51.95
CA PRO A 11 -34.35 1.71 -51.73
C PRO A 11 -34.91 2.59 -50.59
N ALA A 12 -34.08 3.56 -50.20
CA ALA A 12 -34.32 4.62 -49.23
C ALA A 12 -35.48 5.57 -49.60
N LYS A 13 -36.14 6.12 -48.58
CA LYS A 13 -36.87 7.40 -48.65
C LYS A 13 -36.56 8.27 -47.44
N VAL A 14 -36.27 9.52 -47.75
CA VAL A 14 -35.91 10.66 -46.92
C VAL A 14 -37.16 11.53 -46.72
N ARG A 15 -37.20 12.28 -45.60
CA ARG A 15 -38.07 13.45 -45.26
C ARG A 15 -39.52 13.13 -44.82
N ASP A 16 -40.13 13.77 -43.81
CA ASP A 16 -39.94 15.08 -43.17
C ASP A 16 -40.32 15.05 -41.67
N THR A 17 -39.57 15.76 -40.83
CA THR A 17 -39.96 16.21 -39.48
C THR A 17 -40.76 17.51 -39.58
N PRO A 18 -41.93 17.64 -38.92
CA PRO A 18 -42.56 18.94 -38.73
C PRO A 18 -41.85 19.70 -37.60
N GLU A 19 -41.46 20.94 -37.89
CA GLU A 19 -41.08 21.95 -36.91
C GLU A 19 -42.24 22.16 -35.93
N SER A 20 -42.02 21.86 -34.64
CA SER A 20 -42.89 22.30 -33.56
C SER A 20 -42.22 23.45 -32.82
N GLU A 21 -42.87 24.60 -32.87
CA GLU A 21 -42.58 25.82 -32.12
C GLU A 21 -42.29 25.50 -30.64
N VAL A 22 -41.13 25.95 -30.16
CA VAL A 22 -40.80 25.91 -28.73
C VAL A 22 -41.65 26.96 -28.03
N ALA A 23 -42.72 26.50 -27.39
CA ALA A 23 -43.44 27.29 -26.41
C ALA A 23 -42.48 27.64 -25.26
N VAL A 24 -42.28 28.93 -25.01
CA VAL A 24 -41.53 29.43 -23.85
C VAL A 24 -42.33 29.05 -22.60
N SER A 25 -41.90 28.00 -21.89
CA SER A 25 -42.51 27.58 -20.63
C SER A 25 -42.23 28.62 -19.55
N SER A 26 -43.25 28.94 -18.76
CA SER A 26 -43.11 29.80 -17.59
C SER A 26 -42.21 29.10 -16.55
N PRO A 27 -41.43 29.85 -15.74
CA PRO A 27 -40.59 29.24 -14.72
C PRO A 27 -41.43 28.40 -13.74
N LEU A 28 -40.91 27.21 -13.42
CA LEU A 28 -41.53 26.29 -12.48
C LEU A 28 -41.72 26.96 -11.12
N SER A 29 -42.84 26.69 -10.46
CA SER A 29 -43.08 27.16 -9.10
C SER A 29 -42.14 26.45 -8.11
N ASP A 30 -41.83 27.09 -6.98
CA ASP A 30 -40.96 26.51 -5.93
C ASP A 30 -41.43 25.13 -5.44
N LYS A 31 -42.74 24.88 -5.52
CA LYS A 31 -43.35 23.60 -5.17
C LYS A 31 -43.03 22.50 -6.19
N GLU A 32 -42.96 22.85 -7.47
CA GLU A 32 -42.58 21.94 -8.56
C GLU A 32 -41.07 21.67 -8.56
N LEU A 33 -40.25 22.68 -8.26
CA LEU A 33 -38.81 22.55 -8.04
C LEU A 33 -38.50 21.57 -6.90
N THR A 34 -39.20 21.70 -5.77
CA THR A 34 -39.01 20.83 -4.60
C THR A 34 -39.48 19.40 -4.86
N SER A 35 -40.59 19.21 -5.59
CA SER A 35 -41.04 17.87 -5.98
C SER A 35 -40.03 17.18 -6.89
N THR A 36 -39.54 17.89 -7.91
CA THR A 36 -38.57 17.37 -8.89
C THR A 36 -37.26 16.97 -8.23
N TYR A 37 -36.76 17.77 -7.28
CA TYR A 37 -35.57 17.44 -6.49
C TYR A 37 -35.76 16.16 -5.66
N ASN A 38 -36.91 16.02 -4.98
CA ASN A 38 -37.20 14.85 -4.17
C ASN A 38 -37.37 13.56 -5.00
N ASP A 39 -37.91 13.67 -6.21
CA ASP A 39 -38.08 12.52 -7.11
C ASP A 39 -36.73 12.04 -7.67
N VAL A 40 -35.81 12.97 -7.97
CA VAL A 40 -34.43 12.64 -8.39
C VAL A 40 -33.64 12.00 -7.25
N SER A 41 -33.73 12.53 -6.02
CA SER A 41 -33.06 11.94 -4.86
C SER A 41 -33.55 10.53 -4.52
N LYS A 42 -34.86 10.25 -4.64
CA LYS A 42 -35.42 8.91 -4.36
C LYS A 42 -35.03 7.83 -5.36
N LEU A 43 -34.66 8.21 -6.58
CA LEU A 43 -34.19 7.27 -7.61
C LEU A 43 -32.70 6.92 -7.45
N GLY A 44 -31.89 7.86 -6.94
CA GLY A 44 -30.50 7.59 -6.55
C GLY A 44 -30.37 6.53 -5.44
N GLU A 45 -31.40 6.36 -4.61
CA GLU A 45 -31.44 5.32 -3.57
C GLU A 45 -31.88 3.94 -4.08
N LYS A 46 -32.43 3.82 -5.31
CA LYS A 46 -33.02 2.56 -5.81
C LYS A 46 -32.22 1.82 -6.89
N SER A 47 -31.09 2.33 -7.37
CA SER A 47 -30.29 1.61 -8.37
C SER A 47 -29.26 0.65 -7.73
N LYS A 48 -29.67 -0.58 -7.45
CA LYS A 48 -28.76 -1.75 -7.46
C LYS A 48 -28.99 -2.50 -8.77
N PRO A 49 -27.94 -2.90 -9.51
CA PRO A 49 -28.11 -3.65 -10.74
C PRO A 49 -28.48 -5.09 -10.41
N THR A 50 -29.70 -5.50 -10.75
CA THR A 50 -30.03 -6.90 -11.01
C THR A 50 -30.54 -7.01 -12.43
N ASP A 51 -30.05 -8.02 -13.13
CA ASP A 51 -30.19 -8.24 -14.57
C ASP A 51 -31.65 -8.22 -15.05
N THR A 52 -32.06 -7.11 -15.69
CA THR A 52 -32.86 -7.01 -16.93
C THR A 52 -33.29 -5.55 -17.14
N PHE A 53 -32.62 -4.84 -18.05
CA PHE A 53 -32.99 -3.48 -18.46
C PHE A 53 -34.17 -3.53 -19.45
N ASN A 54 -35.29 -2.86 -19.14
CA ASN A 54 -36.43 -2.72 -20.07
C ASN A 54 -36.47 -1.31 -20.68
N LEU A 55 -36.94 -1.20 -21.93
CA LEU A 55 -37.16 0.04 -22.67
C LEU A 55 -38.00 1.10 -21.92
N ALA A 56 -38.88 0.66 -21.01
CA ALA A 56 -39.66 1.56 -20.17
C ALA A 56 -38.79 2.40 -19.20
N ASP A 57 -37.72 1.80 -18.68
CA ASP A 57 -36.74 2.51 -17.84
C ASP A 57 -35.96 3.52 -18.66
N LEU A 58 -35.64 3.20 -19.92
CA LEU A 58 -34.92 4.11 -20.82
C LEU A 58 -35.71 5.39 -21.14
N ASN A 59 -37.03 5.26 -21.36
CA ASN A 59 -37.92 6.40 -21.61
C ASN A 59 -38.13 7.27 -20.36
N SER A 60 -38.17 6.64 -19.18
CA SER A 60 -38.16 7.35 -17.89
C SER A 60 -36.87 8.16 -17.70
N TRP A 61 -35.71 7.58 -18.03
CA TRP A 61 -34.43 8.26 -17.94
C TRP A 61 -34.30 9.44 -18.92
N ALA A 62 -34.83 9.31 -20.14
CA ALA A 62 -34.83 10.39 -21.14
C ALA A 62 -35.71 11.58 -20.73
N ASP A 63 -36.90 11.34 -20.17
CA ASP A 63 -37.80 12.41 -19.69
C ASP A 63 -37.21 13.12 -18.46
N ILE A 64 -36.48 12.40 -17.59
CA ILE A 64 -35.77 12.95 -16.43
C ILE A 64 -34.58 13.81 -16.85
N TYR A 65 -33.78 13.37 -17.82
CA TYR A 65 -32.68 14.18 -18.36
C TYR A 65 -33.20 15.45 -19.06
N GLY A 66 -34.32 15.35 -19.78
CA GLY A 66 -34.99 16.50 -20.38
C GLY A 66 -35.41 17.54 -19.33
N ARG A 67 -36.10 17.09 -18.27
CA ARG A 67 -36.55 17.97 -17.16
C ARG A 67 -35.39 18.50 -16.32
N GLY A 68 -34.35 17.69 -16.09
CA GLY A 68 -33.13 18.11 -15.39
C GLY A 68 -32.36 19.19 -16.14
N ALA A 69 -32.31 19.11 -17.47
CA ALA A 69 -31.70 20.14 -18.31
C ALA A 69 -32.52 21.45 -18.32
N GLU A 70 -33.85 21.39 -18.30
CA GLU A 70 -34.71 22.58 -18.14
C GLU A 70 -34.57 23.21 -16.74
N LEU A 71 -34.50 22.39 -15.69
CA LEU A 71 -34.27 22.85 -14.32
C LEU A 71 -32.92 23.56 -14.19
N ALA A 72 -31.85 22.97 -14.73
CA ALA A 72 -30.51 23.56 -14.74
C ALA A 72 -30.45 24.87 -15.53
N ARG A 73 -31.22 25.00 -16.62
CA ARG A 73 -31.35 26.27 -17.35
C ARG A 73 -32.10 27.33 -16.54
N SER A 74 -33.18 26.95 -15.84
CA SER A 74 -33.98 27.88 -15.02
C SER A 74 -33.25 28.39 -13.77
N LEU A 75 -32.25 27.63 -13.29
CA LEU A 75 -31.45 27.97 -12.11
C LEU A 75 -30.17 28.78 -12.42
N ARG A 76 -29.91 29.11 -13.71
CA ARG A 76 -28.77 29.97 -14.09
C ARG A 76 -28.87 31.32 -13.39
N GLY A 77 -27.82 31.69 -12.65
CA GLY A 77 -27.75 32.93 -11.88
C GLY A 77 -28.29 32.85 -10.44
N THR A 78 -28.75 31.66 -10.00
CA THR A 78 -29.15 31.42 -8.61
C THR A 78 -28.02 30.76 -7.81
N PRO A 79 -27.97 30.90 -6.47
CA PRO A 79 -26.96 30.25 -5.63
C PRO A 79 -27.01 28.71 -5.66
N TYR A 80 -28.07 28.11 -6.23
CA TYR A 80 -28.22 26.66 -6.37
C TYR A 80 -27.51 26.08 -7.61
N ALA A 81 -27.02 26.92 -8.54
CA ALA A 81 -26.33 26.47 -9.75
C ALA A 81 -25.04 25.67 -9.45
N ALA A 82 -24.35 26.00 -8.34
CA ALA A 82 -23.12 25.31 -7.94
C ALA A 82 -23.36 23.87 -7.43
N ALA A 83 -24.54 23.61 -6.82
CA ALA A 83 -24.88 22.28 -6.30
C ALA A 83 -25.21 21.29 -7.43
N PHE A 84 -25.78 21.75 -8.54
CA PHE A 84 -26.09 20.90 -9.69
C PHE A 84 -24.86 20.55 -10.54
N SER A 85 -23.87 21.44 -10.62
CA SER A 85 -22.60 21.16 -11.32
C SER A 85 -21.79 20.03 -10.67
N GLN A 86 -21.99 19.75 -9.37
CA GLN A 86 -21.34 18.65 -8.66
C GLN A 86 -21.95 17.27 -8.96
N LEU A 87 -23.13 17.21 -9.59
CA LEU A 87 -23.82 15.97 -9.94
C LEU A 87 -23.53 15.51 -11.39
N GLY A 88 -22.60 16.15 -12.10
CA GLY A 88 -22.13 15.70 -13.42
C GLY A 88 -23.08 15.95 -14.60
N LEU A 89 -24.15 16.73 -14.40
CA LEU A 89 -25.06 17.15 -15.48
C LEU A 89 -24.49 18.43 -16.12
N GLY A 90 -23.81 18.28 -17.27
CA GLY A 90 -23.13 19.38 -17.96
C GLY A 90 -24.08 20.51 -18.39
N ILE A 91 -23.68 21.76 -18.13
CA ILE A 91 -24.47 22.97 -18.44
C ILE A 91 -23.99 23.66 -19.74
N ASP A 92 -22.95 23.14 -20.38
CA ASP A 92 -22.34 23.76 -21.57
C ASP A 92 -22.46 22.84 -22.79
N GLY A 93 -23.38 23.20 -23.68
CA GLY A 93 -23.46 22.67 -25.03
C GLY A 93 -22.85 23.67 -26.00
N GLU A 94 -21.55 23.56 -26.26
CA GLU A 94 -20.95 24.07 -27.49
C GLU A 94 -20.11 22.96 -28.11
N ALA A 95 -20.56 22.50 -29.27
CA ALA A 95 -19.84 21.59 -30.12
C ALA A 95 -18.84 22.41 -30.96
N GLU A 96 -17.54 22.23 -30.73
CA GLU A 96 -16.51 22.70 -31.66
C GLU A 96 -15.84 21.53 -32.39
N THR A 97 -15.95 21.60 -33.70
CA THR A 97 -15.44 20.70 -34.73
C THR A 97 -13.91 20.76 -34.86
N GLN A 98 -13.30 19.59 -35.09
CA GLN A 98 -11.94 19.43 -35.59
C GLN A 98 -11.73 20.18 -36.92
N GLU A 99 -10.63 20.94 -37.04
CA GLU A 99 -9.82 21.00 -38.26
C GLU A 99 -8.44 21.63 -38.02
N GLY A 100 -7.39 20.96 -38.50
CA GLY A 100 -6.16 21.55 -39.04
C GLY A 100 -5.10 22.10 -38.08
N LEU A 101 -3.93 21.42 -38.02
CA LEU A 101 -2.71 21.95 -38.65
C LEU A 101 -1.59 20.92 -38.65
N SER A 102 -1.24 20.54 -39.87
CA SER A 102 -0.09 19.76 -40.28
C SER A 102 1.22 20.55 -40.16
N GLY A 103 2.30 19.84 -39.84
CA GLY A 103 3.59 20.04 -40.50
C GLY A 103 4.70 20.66 -39.65
N GLN A 104 5.67 19.84 -39.26
CA GLN A 104 7.08 20.09 -39.58
C GLN A 104 7.93 18.83 -39.34
N GLN A 105 8.43 18.25 -40.44
CA GLN A 105 9.62 17.41 -40.45
C GLN A 105 10.87 18.30 -40.36
N LYS A 106 11.89 17.90 -39.59
CA LYS A 106 13.22 17.44 -40.09
C LYS A 106 14.35 17.55 -39.05
N LYS A 107 15.27 16.58 -39.19
CA LYS A 107 16.68 16.47 -38.71
C LYS A 107 16.84 16.06 -37.24
N GLY A 108 17.47 14.94 -36.89
CA GLY A 108 18.55 14.20 -37.56
C GLY A 108 19.89 14.67 -37.00
N GLY A 109 20.42 13.94 -36.01
CA GLY A 109 21.69 14.24 -35.34
C GLY A 109 22.20 13.03 -34.55
N LYS A 110 22.88 12.13 -35.26
CA LYS A 110 23.66 11.01 -34.75
C LYS A 110 24.96 11.58 -34.16
N VAL A 111 25.31 11.24 -32.92
CA VAL A 111 26.66 11.47 -32.38
C VAL A 111 27.20 10.15 -31.86
N GLU A 112 28.15 9.60 -32.62
CA GLU A 112 29.12 8.60 -32.20
C GLU A 112 30.33 9.32 -31.60
N SER A 113 30.84 8.83 -30.46
CA SER A 113 32.24 8.96 -30.04
C SER A 113 32.44 7.95 -28.91
N SER A 114 33.09 6.81 -29.09
CA SER A 114 34.48 6.52 -29.46
C SER A 114 35.12 5.83 -28.26
N GLU A 115 35.43 4.55 -28.47
CA GLU A 115 36.25 3.72 -27.59
C GLU A 115 37.63 4.37 -27.36
N GLN A 116 38.14 4.28 -26.13
CA GLN A 116 39.58 4.25 -25.91
C GLN A 116 39.93 3.17 -24.88
N LYS A 117 40.56 2.11 -25.40
CA LYS A 117 41.32 1.12 -24.66
C LYS A 117 42.64 1.74 -24.17
N GLY A 118 43.02 1.43 -22.94
CA GLY A 118 44.38 1.61 -22.43
C GLY A 118 44.61 0.67 -21.26
N SER A 119 45.54 -0.27 -21.43
CA SER A 119 45.91 -1.34 -20.49
C SER A 119 47.18 -1.04 -19.71
N LEU A 120 47.33 -1.72 -18.57
CA LEU A 120 48.58 -2.03 -17.81
C LEU A 120 49.25 -0.80 -17.14
N ASP A 121 49.82 -0.85 -15.94
CA ASP A 121 50.47 -1.96 -15.25
C ASP A 121 50.60 -1.71 -13.73
N LYS A 122 51.02 -2.76 -13.03
CA LYS A 122 51.25 -2.90 -11.59
C LYS A 122 52.34 -1.98 -11.03
N THR A 123 52.18 -1.53 -9.79
CA THR A 123 53.31 -1.36 -8.84
C THR A 123 52.86 -1.60 -7.39
N LYS A 124 53.61 -2.47 -6.70
CA LYS A 124 53.64 -2.64 -5.24
C LYS A 124 54.60 -1.60 -4.64
N ALA A 125 54.27 -1.03 -3.48
CA ALA A 125 55.19 -0.54 -2.44
C ALA A 125 54.35 -0.04 -1.24
N THR A 126 54.27 -0.80 -0.14
CA THR A 126 55.00 -0.66 1.14
C THR A 126 54.56 0.47 2.07
N ALA A 127 54.43 0.08 3.33
CA ALA A 127 54.03 0.82 4.51
C ALA A 127 54.79 2.13 4.76
N GLY A 128 54.07 3.08 5.36
CA GLY A 128 54.62 4.28 5.96
C GLY A 128 53.62 4.87 6.94
N GLU A 129 53.86 4.65 8.22
CA GLU A 129 53.20 5.31 9.34
C GLU A 129 53.25 6.84 9.19
N ARG A 130 52.11 7.51 9.38
CA ARG A 130 52.07 8.90 9.84
C ARG A 130 50.92 9.10 10.81
N LYS A 131 51.29 9.35 12.06
CA LYS A 131 50.48 10.04 13.07
C LYS A 131 50.17 11.45 12.56
N ILE A 132 48.90 11.85 12.63
CA ILE A 132 48.50 13.26 12.63
C ILE A 132 47.40 13.40 13.69
N ASP A 133 47.59 14.42 14.52
CA ASP A 133 46.90 14.71 15.77
C ASP A 133 45.43 15.15 15.59
N ASP A 134 44.62 14.78 16.58
CA ASP A 134 43.22 15.17 16.79
C ASP A 134 43.03 16.69 16.91
N PRO A 135 41.90 17.22 16.37
CA PRO A 135 41.15 18.25 17.06
C PRO A 135 39.82 17.69 17.59
N LYS A 136 39.64 17.93 18.89
CA LYS A 136 38.52 17.58 19.76
C LYS A 136 37.13 17.81 19.14
N VAL A 137 36.29 16.78 19.19
CA VAL A 137 34.83 16.87 19.10
C VAL A 137 34.27 16.58 20.49
N ASP A 138 33.91 17.63 21.21
CA ASP A 138 33.06 17.56 22.40
C ASP A 138 31.60 17.66 21.95
N GLU A 139 30.90 16.53 21.95
CA GLU A 139 29.56 16.31 22.53
C GLU A 139 29.05 14.94 22.05
N LYS A 140 29.42 13.91 22.82
CA LYS A 140 28.80 12.59 22.71
C LYS A 140 27.38 12.66 23.24
N ILE A 141 26.41 12.45 22.37
CA ILE A 141 25.06 12.01 22.74
C ILE A 141 25.24 10.68 23.50
N LYS A 142 24.92 10.69 24.80
CA LYS A 142 24.89 9.50 25.64
C LYS A 142 23.72 8.59 25.19
N PRO A 143 23.88 7.26 25.19
CA PRO A 143 22.74 6.35 25.10
C PRO A 143 21.81 6.62 26.26
N ALA A 144 20.50 6.75 25.98
CA ALA A 144 19.47 6.97 26.98
C ALA A 144 19.60 5.93 28.11
N GLU A 145 19.70 6.44 29.33
CA GLU A 145 19.73 5.65 30.55
C GLU A 145 18.51 4.74 30.64
N LYS A 146 18.78 3.51 31.08
CA LYS A 146 17.82 2.53 31.56
C LYS A 146 16.83 3.19 32.53
N ALA A 147 15.58 3.39 32.10
CA ALA A 147 14.48 3.51 33.03
C ALA A 147 14.27 2.13 33.68
N GLY A 148 14.48 2.08 35.00
CA GLY A 148 14.48 0.86 35.79
C GLY A 148 13.14 0.13 35.80
N LEU A 149 13.15 -1.11 35.34
CA LEU A 149 12.19 -2.12 35.76
C LEU A 149 12.75 -2.81 37.01
N GLU A 150 12.42 -2.27 38.19
CA GLU A 150 12.51 -3.04 39.42
C GLU A 150 11.51 -4.19 39.34
N LYS A 151 12.06 -5.41 39.34
CA LYS A 151 11.29 -6.65 39.44
C LYS A 151 10.66 -6.74 40.82
N THR A 152 9.40 -6.35 40.95
CA THR A 152 8.55 -6.84 42.03
C THR A 152 8.01 -8.20 41.61
N LYS A 153 8.55 -9.27 42.23
CA LYS A 153 7.89 -10.58 42.26
C LYS A 153 6.59 -10.42 43.06
N VAL A 154 5.45 -10.38 42.38
CA VAL A 154 4.15 -10.61 42.99
C VAL A 154 3.58 -11.88 42.36
N GLY A 155 3.53 -12.93 43.17
CA GLY A 155 2.67 -14.07 42.89
C GLY A 155 1.22 -13.71 43.19
N ASP A 156 0.34 -14.42 42.51
CA ASP A 156 -1.11 -14.53 42.68
C ASP A 156 -2.02 -13.45 42.09
N LYS A 157 -2.74 -13.90 41.05
CA LYS A 157 -4.08 -13.49 40.60
C LYS A 157 -4.56 -12.10 41.07
N THR A 158 -4.03 -11.06 40.45
CA THR A 158 -4.77 -9.81 40.34
C THR A 158 -5.69 -9.97 39.14
N GLU A 159 -7.00 -10.10 39.40
CA GLU A 159 -8.02 -9.94 38.36
C GLU A 159 -7.73 -8.62 37.65
N ARG A 160 -7.27 -8.70 36.40
CA ARG A 160 -7.17 -7.51 35.55
C ARG A 160 -8.57 -6.93 35.47
N PRO A 161 -8.75 -5.61 35.68
CA PRO A 161 -10.07 -5.01 35.56
C PRO A 161 -10.64 -5.34 34.19
N GLU A 162 -11.83 -5.93 34.18
CA GLU A 162 -12.52 -6.32 32.96
C GLU A 162 -12.76 -5.05 32.12
N LEU A 163 -12.23 -5.02 30.90
CA LEU A 163 -12.38 -3.87 30.02
C LEU A 163 -13.85 -3.72 29.63
N ASN A 164 -14.39 -2.51 29.78
CA ASN A 164 -15.76 -2.23 29.37
C ASN A 164 -15.85 -2.27 27.83
N LYS A 165 -16.52 -3.31 27.32
CA LYS A 165 -16.75 -3.53 25.90
C LYS A 165 -17.31 -2.29 25.18
N GLU A 166 -18.35 -1.66 25.71
CA GLU A 166 -19.01 -0.52 25.06
C GLU A 166 -18.05 0.66 24.90
N LEU A 167 -17.23 0.92 25.92
CA LEU A 167 -16.20 1.95 25.88
C LEU A 167 -15.12 1.62 24.85
N VAL A 168 -14.62 0.38 24.82
CA VAL A 168 -13.58 -0.04 23.87
C VAL A 168 -14.05 0.08 22.41
N LEU A 169 -15.30 -0.31 22.13
CA LEU A 169 -15.86 -0.19 20.79
C LEU A 169 -16.10 1.27 20.41
N SER A 170 -16.64 2.09 21.32
CA SER A 170 -16.83 3.53 21.10
C SER A 170 -15.50 4.23 20.82
N ASP A 171 -14.49 4.02 21.66
CA ASP A 171 -13.18 4.66 21.52
C ASP A 171 -12.50 4.27 20.20
N TYR A 172 -12.60 2.99 19.80
CA TYR A 172 -12.04 2.54 18.53
C TYR A 172 -12.77 3.17 17.33
N SER A 173 -14.11 3.17 17.37
CA SER A 173 -14.92 3.81 16.32
C SER A 173 -14.58 5.30 16.18
N ASP A 174 -14.39 6.02 17.29
CA ASP A 174 -14.00 7.43 17.31
C ASP A 174 -12.65 7.66 16.64
N THR A 175 -11.67 6.80 16.93
CA THR A 175 -10.36 6.83 16.25
C THR A 175 -10.49 6.59 14.75
N LEU A 176 -11.34 5.67 14.32
CA LEU A 176 -11.61 5.43 12.89
C LEU A 176 -12.28 6.65 12.22
N ARG A 177 -13.21 7.32 12.90
CA ARG A 177 -13.79 8.58 12.41
C ARG A 177 -12.73 9.67 12.25
N ARG A 178 -11.80 9.79 13.20
CA ARG A 178 -10.65 10.72 13.10
C ARG A 178 -9.71 10.38 11.95
N ALA A 179 -9.56 9.09 11.62
CA ALA A 179 -8.84 8.64 10.43
C ALA A 179 -9.58 8.99 9.13
N GLY A 180 -10.86 9.37 9.20
CA GLY A 180 -11.66 9.86 8.07
C GLY A 180 -12.61 8.82 7.48
N PHE A 181 -12.97 7.77 8.22
CA PHE A 181 -14.15 6.96 7.89
C PHE A 181 -15.43 7.77 8.14
N SER A 182 -16.49 7.49 7.37
CA SER A 182 -17.83 7.93 7.76
C SER A 182 -18.26 7.24 9.06
N GLU A 183 -19.26 7.79 9.75
CA GLU A 183 -19.78 7.21 10.99
C GLU A 183 -20.24 5.75 10.79
N ALA A 184 -21.00 5.50 9.72
CA ALA A 184 -21.47 4.16 9.38
C ALA A 184 -20.33 3.18 9.06
N GLU A 185 -19.29 3.62 8.34
CA GLU A 185 -18.14 2.78 8.04
C GLU A 185 -17.31 2.49 9.29
N ALA A 186 -17.06 3.49 10.13
CA ALA A 186 -16.30 3.33 11.37
C ALA A 186 -17.00 2.34 12.31
N GLN A 187 -18.31 2.47 12.49
CA GLN A 187 -19.10 1.52 13.27
C GLN A 187 -19.00 0.10 12.70
N ARG A 188 -19.23 -0.06 11.39
CA ARG A 188 -19.16 -1.36 10.71
C ARG A 188 -17.80 -2.04 10.87
N VAL A 189 -16.70 -1.31 10.63
CA VAL A 189 -15.33 -1.83 10.76
C VAL A 189 -15.06 -2.26 12.21
N THR A 190 -15.45 -1.44 13.19
CA THR A 190 -15.30 -1.75 14.62
C THR A 190 -16.06 -3.01 15.02
N GLU A 191 -17.35 -3.11 14.65
CA GLU A 191 -18.20 -4.24 15.00
C GLU A 191 -17.71 -5.54 14.36
N ASN A 192 -17.36 -5.50 13.07
CA ASN A 192 -16.85 -6.65 12.35
C ASN A 192 -15.49 -7.11 12.91
N THR A 193 -14.59 -6.18 13.21
CA THR A 193 -13.29 -6.49 13.80
C THR A 193 -13.46 -7.16 15.16
N TYR A 194 -14.30 -6.61 16.03
CA TYR A 194 -14.56 -7.19 17.34
C TYR A 194 -15.23 -8.57 17.25
N ALA A 195 -16.22 -8.74 16.36
CA ALA A 195 -16.88 -10.03 16.14
C ALA A 195 -15.89 -11.10 15.69
N ARG A 196 -14.98 -10.76 14.77
CA ARG A 196 -13.90 -11.66 14.33
C ARG A 196 -12.98 -12.01 15.50
N LEU A 197 -12.46 -11.04 16.24
CA LEU A 197 -11.57 -11.29 17.37
C LEU A 197 -12.26 -12.14 18.45
N LYS A 198 -13.55 -11.92 18.72
CA LYS A 198 -14.32 -12.75 19.65
C LYS A 198 -14.46 -14.20 19.21
N LYS A 199 -14.57 -14.44 17.89
CA LYS A 199 -14.56 -15.80 17.34
C LYS A 199 -13.21 -16.48 17.64
N GLU A 200 -12.10 -15.82 17.31
CA GLU A 200 -10.75 -16.35 17.55
C GLU A 200 -10.45 -16.55 19.05
N GLU A 201 -10.96 -15.66 19.91
CA GLU A 201 -10.89 -15.83 21.38
C GLU A 201 -11.64 -17.08 21.83
N SER A 202 -12.86 -17.30 21.32
CA SER A 202 -13.67 -18.48 21.68
C SER A 202 -13.09 -19.80 21.18
N GLU A 203 -12.34 -19.76 20.07
CA GLU A 203 -11.62 -20.90 19.49
C GLU A 203 -10.25 -21.12 20.16
N GLY A 204 -9.82 -20.22 21.06
CA GLY A 204 -8.56 -20.31 21.79
C GLY A 204 -7.33 -19.91 20.97
N HIS A 205 -7.52 -19.25 19.83
CA HIS A 205 -6.47 -18.83 18.91
C HIS A 205 -6.02 -17.38 19.13
N LEU A 206 -6.71 -16.62 20.00
CA LEU A 206 -6.35 -15.24 20.33
C LEU A 206 -5.48 -15.14 21.58
N LYS A 207 -4.44 -14.31 21.52
CA LYS A 207 -3.58 -13.96 22.66
C LYS A 207 -4.20 -12.78 23.42
N GLY A 208 -4.74 -13.05 24.60
CA GLY A 208 -5.51 -12.06 25.37
C GLY A 208 -6.97 -12.00 24.92
N SER A 209 -7.74 -11.06 25.45
CA SER A 209 -9.16 -10.92 25.06
C SER A 209 -9.34 -10.05 23.81
N ALA A 210 -10.50 -10.19 23.15
CA ALA A 210 -10.89 -9.32 22.04
C ALA A 210 -10.89 -7.83 22.46
N GLU A 211 -11.33 -7.52 23.68
CA GLU A 211 -11.31 -6.16 24.23
C GLU A 211 -9.87 -5.63 24.40
N GLU A 212 -8.95 -6.45 24.93
CA GLU A 212 -7.54 -6.08 25.07
C GLU A 212 -6.90 -5.80 23.69
N GLN A 213 -7.19 -6.64 22.69
CA GLN A 213 -6.71 -6.47 21.32
C GLN A 213 -7.24 -5.18 20.69
N MET A 214 -8.54 -4.91 20.82
CA MET A 214 -9.16 -3.67 20.31
C MET A 214 -8.56 -2.42 20.98
N GLN A 215 -8.35 -2.44 22.30
CA GLN A 215 -7.77 -1.31 23.01
C GLN A 215 -6.32 -1.02 22.58
N ARG A 216 -5.51 -2.07 22.40
CA ARG A 216 -4.13 -1.94 21.91
C ARG A 216 -4.07 -1.38 20.50
N MET A 217 -4.92 -1.88 19.58
CA MET A 217 -5.05 -1.31 18.23
C MET A 217 -5.50 0.14 18.26
N ASN A 218 -6.50 0.48 19.09
CA ASN A 218 -6.96 1.85 19.28
C ASN A 218 -5.82 2.78 19.71
N THR A 219 -5.04 2.35 20.70
CA THR A 219 -3.89 3.12 21.19
C THR A 219 -2.87 3.35 20.08
N ALA A 220 -2.48 2.29 19.37
CA ALA A 220 -1.52 2.40 18.26
C ALA A 220 -2.04 3.32 17.15
N HIS A 221 -3.29 3.18 16.74
CA HIS A 221 -3.90 4.02 15.69
C HIS A 221 -4.02 5.48 16.11
N ARG A 222 -4.39 5.77 17.36
CA ARG A 222 -4.39 7.14 17.90
C ARG A 222 -3.00 7.76 17.83
N GLU A 223 -1.98 7.04 18.27
CA GLU A 223 -0.60 7.55 18.24
C GLU A 223 -0.04 7.77 16.83
N ILE A 224 -0.50 7.02 15.82
CA ILE A 224 -0.17 7.31 14.41
C ILE A 224 -0.78 8.64 13.99
N LEU A 225 -2.04 8.90 14.36
CA LEU A 225 -2.78 10.13 14.01
C LEU A 225 -2.28 11.35 14.80
N ASP A 226 -1.88 11.14 16.06
CA ASP A 226 -1.50 12.19 17.01
C ASP A 226 -0.04 12.62 16.89
N LYS A 227 0.76 11.96 16.04
CA LYS A 227 2.16 12.34 15.84
C LYS A 227 2.26 13.81 15.38
N PRO A 228 3.00 14.67 16.12
CA PRO A 228 3.18 16.07 15.75
C PRO A 228 3.83 16.24 14.38
N GLN A 229 3.43 17.27 13.64
CA GLN A 229 4.03 17.61 12.35
C GLN A 229 5.44 18.18 12.57
N GLY A 230 6.45 17.55 11.96
CA GLY A 230 7.86 17.95 12.03
C GLY A 230 8.75 16.89 11.38
N GLY A 231 9.63 17.29 10.46
CA GLY A 231 10.15 16.45 9.38
C GLY A 231 11.14 15.33 9.74
N ARG A 232 11.17 14.82 10.97
CA ARG A 232 12.03 13.69 11.35
C ARG A 232 11.31 12.61 12.16
N LEU A 233 11.71 11.37 11.92
CA LEU A 233 11.39 10.21 12.75
C LEU A 233 12.25 10.22 14.04
N THR A 234 11.87 9.44 15.05
CA THR A 234 12.60 9.33 16.33
C THR A 234 14.06 8.90 16.14
N ASP A 235 14.35 8.07 15.14
CA ASP A 235 15.71 7.67 14.77
C ASP A 235 16.52 8.73 14.01
N GLY A 236 15.95 9.91 13.79
CA GLY A 236 16.57 11.06 13.14
C GLY A 236 16.49 11.07 11.60
N GLN A 237 15.91 10.05 10.98
CA GLN A 237 15.62 10.03 9.53
C GLN A 237 14.53 11.05 9.16
N VAL A 238 14.38 11.35 7.86
CA VAL A 238 13.31 12.24 7.38
C VAL A 238 11.96 11.56 7.53
N ASP A 239 10.97 12.29 8.05
CA ASP A 239 9.58 11.85 8.02
C ASP A 239 8.93 12.30 6.71
N TYR A 240 8.70 11.35 5.80
CA TYR A 240 8.06 11.61 4.51
C TYR A 240 6.52 11.57 4.58
N LEU A 241 5.94 11.16 5.71
CA LEU A 241 4.50 10.97 5.83
C LEU A 241 3.78 12.28 6.13
N THR A 242 2.80 12.60 5.30
CA THR A 242 1.84 13.68 5.58
C THR A 242 0.78 13.24 6.59
N ALA A 243 0.01 14.19 7.10
CA ALA A 243 -1.16 13.89 7.92
C ALA A 243 -2.21 13.04 7.17
N SER A 244 -2.31 13.21 5.84
CA SER A 244 -3.21 12.40 5.01
C SER A 244 -2.72 10.96 4.91
N ASP A 245 -1.42 10.75 4.76
CA ASP A 245 -0.83 9.41 4.68
C ASP A 245 -1.04 8.64 5.98
N ARG A 246 -0.87 9.31 7.13
CA ARG A 246 -1.12 8.73 8.47
C ARG A 246 -2.57 8.29 8.64
N LYS A 247 -3.52 9.08 8.16
CA LYS A 247 -4.94 8.71 8.11
C LYS A 247 -5.17 7.47 7.24
N ASN A 248 -4.58 7.43 6.05
CA ASN A 248 -4.70 6.30 5.15
C ASN A 248 -4.05 5.03 5.72
N ILE A 249 -2.91 5.13 6.42
CA ILE A 249 -2.28 4.01 7.13
C ILE A 249 -3.24 3.43 8.18
N VAL A 250 -3.90 4.27 8.98
CA VAL A 250 -4.89 3.80 9.97
C VAL A 250 -6.09 3.15 9.30
N LYS A 251 -6.62 3.74 8.22
CA LYS A 251 -7.72 3.16 7.45
C LYS A 251 -7.37 1.77 6.91
N ASP A 252 -6.24 1.66 6.25
CA ASP A 252 -5.77 0.41 5.66
C ASP A 252 -5.50 -0.64 6.74
N SER A 253 -4.81 -0.26 7.82
CA SER A 253 -4.57 -1.14 8.97
C SER A 253 -5.87 -1.66 9.57
N ALA A 254 -6.89 -0.82 9.77
CA ALA A 254 -8.18 -1.24 10.32
C ALA A 254 -8.92 -2.21 9.39
N MET A 255 -8.94 -1.94 8.08
CA MET A 255 -9.59 -2.83 7.09
C MET A 255 -8.87 -4.18 6.98
N ARG A 256 -7.53 -4.18 7.02
CA ARG A 256 -6.72 -5.41 7.04
C ARG A 256 -6.98 -6.27 8.27
N THR A 257 -7.16 -5.66 9.44
CA THR A 257 -7.55 -6.39 10.64
C THR A 257 -9.00 -6.88 10.58
N GLU A 258 -9.92 -6.09 10.03
CA GLU A 258 -11.34 -6.45 9.88
C GLU A 258 -11.49 -7.71 9.01
N ASN A 259 -10.81 -7.74 7.87
CA ASN A 259 -10.91 -8.82 6.90
C ASN A 259 -9.56 -9.03 6.18
N PRO A 260 -8.66 -9.86 6.75
CA PRO A 260 -7.34 -10.11 6.17
C PRO A 260 -7.41 -10.69 4.76
N ASP A 261 -8.33 -11.63 4.50
CA ASP A 261 -8.57 -12.23 3.17
C ASP A 261 -8.82 -11.19 2.08
N LYS A 262 -9.55 -10.12 2.41
CA LYS A 262 -9.91 -9.12 1.41
C LYS A 262 -8.82 -8.08 1.21
N TYR A 263 -8.13 -7.67 2.28
CA TYR A 263 -7.32 -6.44 2.29
C TYR A 263 -5.82 -6.67 2.44
N VAL A 264 -5.36 -7.89 2.76
CA VAL A 264 -3.92 -8.21 2.77
C VAL A 264 -3.47 -8.56 1.35
N ASN A 265 -3.19 -7.53 0.57
CA ASN A 265 -2.78 -7.66 -0.81
C ASN A 265 -1.34 -7.19 -1.01
N GLN A 266 -0.57 -7.93 -1.80
CA GLN A 266 0.77 -7.53 -2.22
C GLN A 266 0.74 -6.49 -3.34
N GLY A 267 -0.37 -6.35 -4.07
CA GLY A 267 -0.45 -5.45 -5.21
C GLY A 267 0.55 -5.81 -6.31
N GLN A 268 1.11 -4.77 -6.93
CA GLN A 268 2.12 -4.92 -8.00
C GLN A 268 3.51 -5.31 -7.53
N HIS A 269 3.69 -5.47 -6.23
CA HIS A 269 4.97 -5.69 -5.60
C HIS A 269 5.40 -7.15 -5.67
N MET A 270 6.68 -7.41 -5.41
CA MET A 270 7.26 -8.76 -5.44
C MET A 270 7.28 -9.38 -4.04
N THR A 271 6.26 -9.08 -3.23
CA THR A 271 6.25 -9.29 -1.76
C THR A 271 5.33 -10.40 -1.29
N CYS A 272 4.99 -11.35 -2.17
CA CYS A 272 4.09 -12.49 -1.87
C CYS A 272 4.42 -13.18 -0.54
N ALA A 273 5.69 -13.50 -0.32
CA ALA A 273 6.15 -14.16 0.90
C ALA A 273 6.00 -13.27 2.15
N LEU A 274 6.16 -11.96 2.01
CA LEU A 274 5.98 -11.02 3.12
C LEU A 274 4.50 -10.87 3.45
N HIS A 275 3.65 -10.58 2.45
CA HIS A 275 2.22 -10.35 2.67
C HIS A 275 1.51 -11.61 3.16
N SER A 276 1.92 -12.78 2.68
CA SER A 276 1.37 -14.03 3.17
C SER A 276 1.68 -14.27 4.66
N MET A 277 2.86 -13.87 5.14
CA MET A 277 3.18 -13.85 6.57
C MET A 277 2.35 -12.79 7.32
N GLY A 278 2.25 -11.58 6.78
CA GLY A 278 1.45 -10.51 7.39
C GLY A 278 -0.02 -10.86 7.53
N LYS A 279 -0.53 -11.69 6.63
CA LYS A 279 -1.87 -12.26 6.71
C LYS A 279 -2.02 -13.23 7.87
N GLN A 280 -1.10 -14.17 8.04
CA GLN A 280 -1.10 -15.13 9.16
C GLN A 280 -1.13 -14.40 10.51
N GLU A 281 -0.37 -13.31 10.65
CA GLU A 281 -0.34 -12.49 11.86
C GLU A 281 -1.66 -11.77 12.19
N LEU A 282 -2.49 -11.51 11.18
CA LEU A 282 -3.79 -10.86 11.35
C LEU A 282 -4.93 -11.87 11.53
N GLU A 283 -4.80 -13.08 10.99
CA GLU A 283 -5.78 -14.17 11.11
C GLU A 283 -6.01 -14.54 12.57
N ALA A 284 -4.95 -14.85 13.31
CA ALA A 284 -5.01 -15.27 14.71
C ALA A 284 -3.72 -14.92 15.48
N GLY A 285 -3.65 -15.25 16.77
CA GLY A 285 -2.53 -14.94 17.65
C GLY A 285 -2.63 -13.53 18.25
N ASP A 286 -1.81 -12.60 17.77
CA ASP A 286 -1.71 -11.24 18.33
C ASP A 286 -1.90 -10.14 17.27
N PRO A 287 -3.09 -9.99 16.65
CA PRO A 287 -3.31 -9.03 15.57
C PRO A 287 -2.97 -7.58 15.94
N ALA A 288 -3.16 -7.18 17.21
CA ALA A 288 -2.81 -5.84 17.67
C ALA A 288 -1.31 -5.52 17.55
N ASN A 289 -0.44 -6.54 17.64
CA ASN A 289 1.00 -6.35 17.46
C ASN A 289 1.36 -5.86 16.04
N VAL A 290 0.52 -6.13 15.03
CA VAL A 290 0.69 -5.58 13.67
C VAL A 290 0.45 -4.06 13.67
N ALA A 291 -0.59 -3.59 14.38
CA ALA A 291 -0.87 -2.16 14.52
C ALA A 291 0.21 -1.44 15.34
N GLU A 292 0.68 -2.05 16.43
CA GLU A 292 1.74 -1.51 17.27
C GLU A 292 3.08 -1.36 16.52
N ARG A 293 3.48 -2.39 15.76
CA ARG A 293 4.67 -2.31 14.88
C ARG A 293 4.50 -1.27 13.79
N THR A 294 3.32 -1.19 13.18
CA THR A 294 3.01 -0.15 12.19
C THR A 294 3.21 1.23 12.82
N ARG A 295 2.66 1.47 14.01
CA ARG A 295 2.85 2.69 14.80
C ARG A 295 4.32 2.98 15.07
N ASP A 296 5.08 1.99 15.54
CA ASP A 296 6.50 2.15 15.84
C ASP A 296 7.28 2.57 14.59
N LEU A 297 7.06 1.93 13.44
CA LEU A 297 7.78 2.24 12.21
C LEU A 297 7.48 3.65 11.71
N VAL A 298 6.21 4.04 11.62
CA VAL A 298 5.80 5.33 11.05
C VAL A 298 6.06 6.51 12.01
N ASN A 299 6.22 6.23 13.30
CA ASN A 299 6.56 7.23 14.29
C ASN A 299 8.07 7.31 14.54
N ASN A 300 8.76 6.17 14.59
CA ASN A 300 10.13 6.06 15.06
C ASN A 300 11.17 5.70 13.98
N GLY A 301 10.75 5.09 12.87
CA GLY A 301 11.65 4.54 11.84
C GLY A 301 12.18 3.13 12.15
N TYR A 302 11.81 2.57 13.31
CA TYR A 302 12.20 1.23 13.73
C TYR A 302 11.12 0.59 14.59
N THR A 303 11.20 -0.74 14.74
CA THR A 303 10.42 -1.51 15.71
C THR A 303 11.25 -2.70 16.22
N ILE A 304 10.66 -3.54 17.07
CA ILE A 304 11.29 -4.75 17.61
C ILE A 304 10.59 -5.98 17.03
N ALA A 305 11.34 -6.83 16.35
CA ALA A 305 10.92 -8.18 16.01
C ALA A 305 11.27 -9.12 17.18
N LYS A 306 10.36 -10.01 17.55
CA LYS A 306 10.54 -10.92 18.68
C LYS A 306 10.13 -12.33 18.31
N GLU A 307 11.09 -13.26 18.42
CA GLU A 307 10.80 -14.68 18.36
C GLU A 307 9.91 -15.11 19.53
N GLN A 308 9.09 -16.14 19.33
CA GLN A 308 8.40 -16.78 20.45
C GLN A 308 9.40 -17.49 21.36
N ASP A 309 9.07 -17.58 22.65
CA ASP A 309 9.74 -18.49 23.56
C ASP A 309 9.48 -19.93 23.10
N ARG A 310 10.47 -20.81 23.21
CA ARG A 310 10.37 -22.19 22.72
C ARG A 310 10.75 -23.19 23.79
N THR A 311 10.23 -24.40 23.67
CA THR A 311 10.63 -25.51 24.53
C THR A 311 11.86 -26.19 23.95
N GLY A 312 12.96 -26.18 24.70
CA GLY A 312 14.19 -26.88 24.40
C GLY A 312 14.04 -28.40 24.54
N PRO A 313 15.04 -29.16 24.09
CA PRO A 313 14.99 -30.63 24.03
C PRO A 313 14.81 -31.32 25.39
N ASN A 314 15.08 -30.64 26.52
CA ASN A 314 14.89 -31.18 27.87
C ASN A 314 13.68 -30.56 28.60
N GLY A 315 12.79 -29.86 27.88
CA GLY A 315 11.61 -29.21 28.44
C GLY A 315 11.87 -27.80 29.01
N GLU A 316 13.09 -27.27 28.87
CA GLU A 316 13.43 -25.91 29.29
C GLU A 316 12.83 -24.84 28.38
N THR A 317 12.50 -23.66 28.91
CA THR A 317 12.12 -22.51 28.07
C THR A 317 13.37 -21.81 27.54
N ILE A 318 13.51 -21.76 26.22
CA ILE A 318 14.49 -20.98 25.49
C ILE A 318 13.82 -19.63 25.14
N PRO A 319 14.27 -18.51 25.73
CA PRO A 319 13.70 -17.20 25.41
C PRO A 319 13.87 -16.87 23.93
N GLY A 320 12.83 -16.30 23.33
CA GLY A 320 12.88 -15.79 21.97
C GLY A 320 13.88 -14.64 21.83
N LYS A 321 14.65 -14.64 20.73
CA LYS A 321 15.55 -13.53 20.40
C LYS A 321 14.76 -12.30 19.97
N GLU A 322 15.10 -11.15 20.56
CA GLU A 322 14.61 -9.83 20.15
C GLU A 322 15.61 -9.18 19.17
N ARG A 323 15.08 -8.47 18.16
CA ARG A 323 15.87 -7.76 17.15
C ARG A 323 15.27 -6.38 16.93
N VAL A 324 16.10 -5.34 16.99
CA VAL A 324 15.71 -4.02 16.49
C VAL A 324 15.76 -4.07 14.97
N VAL A 325 14.67 -3.67 14.33
CA VAL A 325 14.56 -3.57 12.87
C VAL A 325 14.32 -2.11 12.53
N GLN A 326 15.34 -1.45 11.98
CA GLN A 326 15.23 -0.08 11.48
C GLN A 326 15.07 -0.10 9.97
N VAL A 327 14.07 0.61 9.44
CA VAL A 327 13.82 0.66 8.00
C VAL A 327 14.36 1.93 7.39
N ASP A 328 14.66 1.93 6.10
CA ASP A 328 14.94 3.16 5.38
C ASP A 328 13.66 3.99 5.28
N SER A 329 13.68 5.24 5.77
CA SER A 329 12.51 6.13 5.76
C SER A 329 11.90 6.35 4.37
N LEU A 330 12.68 6.22 3.29
CA LEU A 330 12.14 6.27 1.93
C LEU A 330 11.17 5.11 1.64
N SER A 331 11.34 3.96 2.29
CA SER A 331 10.39 2.84 2.19
C SER A 331 9.04 3.15 2.85
N LEU A 332 8.95 4.19 3.68
CA LEU A 332 7.71 4.64 4.32
C LEU A 332 6.99 5.74 3.53
N LYS A 333 7.67 6.37 2.57
CA LYS A 333 7.04 7.32 1.64
C LYS A 333 6.06 6.55 0.76
N PRO A 334 4.77 6.91 0.72
CA PRO A 334 3.79 6.18 -0.08
C PRO A 334 4.17 6.20 -1.55
N ASP A 335 4.22 5.02 -2.15
CA ASP A 335 4.46 4.84 -3.56
C ASP A 335 3.18 5.09 -4.38
N PHE A 336 3.17 4.66 -5.64
CA PHE A 336 2.02 4.84 -6.50
C PHE A 336 0.76 4.08 -6.03
N GLU A 337 0.89 2.85 -5.51
CA GLU A 337 -0.27 2.10 -5.02
C GLU A 337 -0.72 2.60 -3.64
N ALA A 338 0.24 2.81 -2.74
CA ALA A 338 -0.01 3.21 -1.35
C ALA A 338 -0.54 4.65 -1.21
N SER A 339 -0.28 5.52 -2.20
CA SER A 339 -0.77 6.92 -2.18
C SER A 339 -2.24 7.08 -2.59
N ARG A 340 -2.91 6.02 -3.07
CA ARG A 340 -4.33 6.10 -3.47
C ARG A 340 -5.25 6.25 -2.24
N THR A 341 -6.48 6.71 -2.49
CA THR A 341 -7.49 6.80 -1.44
C THR A 341 -7.90 5.41 -0.95
N VAL A 342 -7.85 5.22 0.37
CA VAL A 342 -8.24 3.96 1.02
C VAL A 342 -9.75 3.76 0.99
N ASN A 343 -10.16 2.74 0.23
CA ASN A 343 -11.53 2.26 0.10
C ASN A 343 -11.56 0.78 -0.32
N SER A 344 -12.75 0.18 -0.27
CA SER A 344 -12.97 -1.24 -0.58
C SER A 344 -12.72 -1.60 -2.04
N GLN A 345 -12.94 -0.67 -2.98
CA GLN A 345 -12.75 -0.89 -4.41
C GLN A 345 -11.27 -1.03 -4.76
N ASN A 346 -10.42 -0.13 -4.26
CA ASN A 346 -8.98 -0.11 -4.57
C ASN A 346 -8.21 -1.24 -3.88
N TYR A 347 -8.32 -1.31 -2.56
CA TYR A 347 -7.45 -2.18 -1.74
C TYR A 347 -8.10 -3.51 -1.38
N GLY A 348 -9.38 -3.68 -1.65
CA GLY A 348 -10.07 -4.97 -1.56
C GLY A 348 -10.17 -5.63 -2.93
N ASP A 349 -11.15 -5.19 -3.72
CA ASP A 349 -11.55 -5.91 -4.94
C ASP A 349 -10.53 -5.80 -6.09
N ASN A 350 -9.78 -4.69 -6.15
CA ASN A 350 -8.70 -4.49 -7.12
C ASN A 350 -7.32 -4.95 -6.62
N GLY A 351 -7.22 -5.45 -5.38
CA GLY A 351 -6.03 -6.10 -4.87
C GLY A 351 -4.78 -5.22 -4.81
N LYS A 352 -4.92 -3.89 -4.70
CA LYS A 352 -3.79 -2.97 -4.55
C LYS A 352 -3.14 -3.10 -3.19
N GLN A 353 -1.85 -2.81 -3.09
CA GLN A 353 -1.17 -2.72 -1.80
C GLN A 353 -1.51 -1.39 -1.13
N GLY A 354 -2.13 -1.45 0.05
CA GLY A 354 -2.40 -0.29 0.87
C GLY A 354 -1.16 0.24 1.61
N PRO A 355 -1.20 1.48 2.14
CA PRO A 355 -0.04 2.08 2.80
C PRO A 355 0.39 1.36 4.08
N ALA A 356 -0.51 0.73 4.85
CA ALA A 356 -0.08 -0.13 5.97
C ALA A 356 0.53 -1.44 5.46
N GLY A 357 0.08 -1.94 4.30
CA GLY A 357 0.76 -3.01 3.56
C GLY A 357 2.20 -2.67 3.16
N GLN A 358 2.44 -1.47 2.63
CA GLN A 358 3.80 -0.99 2.29
C GLN A 358 4.69 -0.86 3.54
N VAL A 359 4.15 -0.31 4.64
CA VAL A 359 4.87 -0.24 5.94
C VAL A 359 5.25 -1.63 6.44
N TYR A 360 4.33 -2.59 6.33
CA TYR A 360 4.59 -3.98 6.68
C TYR A 360 5.68 -4.59 5.79
N ALA A 361 5.64 -4.36 4.46
CA ALA A 361 6.66 -4.82 3.53
C ALA A 361 8.04 -4.25 3.88
N ALA A 362 8.13 -2.96 4.20
CA ALA A 362 9.37 -2.31 4.64
C ALA A 362 9.96 -3.01 5.86
N TYR A 363 9.12 -3.32 6.85
CA TYR A 363 9.52 -4.07 8.03
C TYR A 363 9.95 -5.50 7.75
N ALA A 364 9.08 -6.31 7.16
CA ALA A 364 9.34 -7.73 6.97
C ALA A 364 10.49 -7.97 6.00
N GLY A 365 10.61 -7.14 4.96
CA GLY A 365 11.71 -7.20 4.01
C GLY A 365 13.04 -6.74 4.62
N GLN A 366 13.03 -5.70 5.47
CA GLN A 366 14.25 -5.31 6.18
C GLN A 366 14.66 -6.34 7.24
N LEU A 367 13.71 -6.96 7.94
CA LEU A 367 14.00 -8.08 8.84
C LEU A 367 14.62 -9.25 8.06
N ALA A 368 14.12 -9.57 6.86
CA ALA A 368 14.75 -10.58 6.00
C ALA A 368 16.20 -10.20 5.60
N ALA A 369 16.44 -8.93 5.27
CA ALA A 369 17.78 -8.41 4.96
C ALA A 369 18.71 -8.43 6.18
N ASP A 370 18.20 -8.16 7.38
CA ASP A 370 18.95 -8.26 8.64
C ASP A 370 19.32 -9.71 8.94
N LEU A 371 18.37 -10.64 8.81
CA LEU A 371 18.64 -12.07 8.98
C LEU A 371 19.66 -12.58 7.96
N LYS A 372 19.64 -12.07 6.72
CA LYS A 372 20.68 -12.36 5.73
C LYS A 372 22.04 -11.84 6.20
N SER A 373 22.10 -10.60 6.67
CA SER A 373 23.32 -9.99 7.21
C SER A 373 23.87 -10.79 8.39
N GLU A 374 23.02 -11.25 9.32
CA GLU A 374 23.42 -12.11 10.44
C GLU A 374 24.09 -13.41 9.94
N ARG A 375 23.52 -14.06 8.92
CA ARG A 375 24.09 -15.29 8.33
C ARG A 375 25.42 -15.07 7.63
N GLU A 376 25.60 -13.88 7.05
CA GLU A 376 26.84 -13.46 6.37
C GLU A 376 27.89 -12.92 7.35
N GLY A 377 27.57 -12.80 8.64
CA GLY A 377 28.43 -12.18 9.65
C GLY A 377 28.58 -10.66 9.49
N GLY A 378 27.65 -10.03 8.76
CA GLY A 378 27.59 -8.59 8.51
C GLY A 378 26.80 -7.83 9.57
N LYS A 379 26.76 -6.51 9.41
CA LYS A 379 26.02 -5.59 10.27
C LYS A 379 24.54 -5.59 9.93
N THR A 380 23.68 -5.50 10.94
CA THR A 380 22.22 -5.40 10.77
C THR A 380 21.75 -3.95 10.89
N SER A 381 20.49 -3.70 10.57
CA SER A 381 19.86 -2.39 10.76
C SER A 381 19.82 -1.92 12.21
N ALA A 382 19.98 -2.82 13.19
CA ALA A 382 20.10 -2.46 14.61
C ALA A 382 21.33 -1.57 14.91
N GLU A 383 22.36 -1.59 14.05
CA GLU A 383 23.53 -0.71 14.14
C GLU A 383 23.33 0.64 13.40
N GLY A 384 22.12 0.91 12.93
CA GLY A 384 21.80 2.02 12.04
C GLY A 384 21.58 1.54 10.61
N ILE A 385 20.48 1.94 9.98
CA ILE A 385 20.16 1.55 8.58
C ILE A 385 21.27 1.93 7.57
N HIS A 386 22.01 3.01 7.84
CA HIS A 386 23.15 3.44 7.02
C HIS A 386 24.40 2.57 7.18
N ASN A 387 24.47 1.76 8.25
CA ASN A 387 25.57 0.83 8.53
C ASN A 387 25.23 -0.62 8.18
N ALA A 388 23.96 -0.94 7.97
CA ALA A 388 23.50 -2.28 7.63
C ALA A 388 24.21 -2.80 6.36
N SER A 389 24.61 -4.07 6.39
CA SER A 389 25.24 -4.78 5.28
C SER A 389 24.25 -5.06 4.16
N ASN A 390 22.99 -5.34 4.50
CA ASN A 390 21.90 -5.45 3.53
C ASN A 390 20.77 -4.49 3.90
N VAL A 391 20.23 -3.79 2.89
CA VAL A 391 19.13 -2.84 3.04
C VAL A 391 18.01 -3.25 2.08
N TYR A 392 16.78 -3.32 2.57
CA TYR A 392 15.60 -3.54 1.75
C TYR A 392 14.81 -2.24 1.56
N MET A 393 14.41 -2.00 0.32
CA MET A 393 13.54 -0.90 -0.08
C MET A 393 12.19 -1.47 -0.50
N ALA A 394 11.13 -1.16 0.26
CA ALA A 394 9.75 -1.52 -0.10
C ALA A 394 9.15 -0.57 -1.15
N ALA A 395 9.80 0.56 -1.39
CA ALA A 395 9.48 1.53 -2.42
C ALA A 395 10.71 2.40 -2.69
N HIS A 396 10.69 3.16 -3.77
CA HIS A 396 11.72 4.18 -4.07
C HIS A 396 13.16 3.65 -4.14
N ALA A 397 13.35 2.39 -4.56
CA ALA A 397 14.68 1.79 -4.74
C ALA A 397 15.56 2.59 -5.72
N ASN A 398 14.96 3.27 -6.69
CA ASN A 398 15.65 4.19 -7.60
C ASN A 398 16.36 5.35 -6.89
N GLU A 399 15.80 5.85 -5.79
CA GLU A 399 16.42 6.90 -4.96
C GLU A 399 17.64 6.36 -4.17
N ARG A 400 17.84 5.04 -4.15
CA ARG A 400 19.03 4.34 -3.62
C ARG A 400 19.95 3.77 -4.69
N GLY A 401 19.70 4.08 -5.96
CA GLY A 401 20.59 3.76 -7.08
C GLY A 401 20.18 2.56 -7.93
N ALA A 402 19.01 1.97 -7.71
CA ALA A 402 18.43 1.02 -8.66
C ALA A 402 18.07 1.73 -9.97
N ARG A 403 18.43 1.14 -11.11
CA ARG A 403 17.99 1.66 -12.42
C ARG A 403 16.57 1.17 -12.72
N SER A 404 15.80 1.92 -13.48
CA SER A 404 14.46 1.52 -13.94
C SER A 404 14.44 0.20 -14.73
N SER A 405 15.57 -0.20 -15.32
CA SER A 405 15.72 -1.50 -15.99
C SER A 405 16.00 -2.66 -15.03
N GLN A 406 16.24 -2.39 -13.73
CA GLN A 406 16.63 -3.39 -12.73
C GLN A 406 15.49 -3.74 -11.77
N THR A 407 14.52 -2.84 -11.60
CA THR A 407 13.33 -3.03 -10.76
C THR A 407 12.08 -2.62 -11.54
N SER A 408 11.09 -3.51 -11.55
CA SER A 408 9.79 -3.24 -12.19
C SER A 408 8.77 -2.63 -11.24
N THR A 409 8.99 -2.79 -9.94
CA THR A 409 8.10 -2.38 -8.85
C THR A 409 8.65 -1.21 -8.03
N ASN A 410 9.89 -0.80 -8.32
CA ASN A 410 10.68 0.13 -7.52
C ASN A 410 10.97 -0.37 -6.09
N GLU A 411 10.86 -1.68 -5.86
CA GLU A 411 11.38 -2.39 -4.70
C GLU A 411 12.77 -2.94 -4.98
N GLY A 412 13.46 -3.34 -3.91
CA GLY A 412 14.62 -4.22 -4.05
C GLY A 412 15.49 -4.30 -2.81
N VAL A 413 16.40 -5.26 -2.85
CA VAL A 413 17.43 -5.42 -1.82
C VAL A 413 18.79 -4.95 -2.35
N PHE A 414 19.54 -4.33 -1.45
CA PHE A 414 20.86 -3.78 -1.72
C PHE A 414 21.87 -4.39 -0.74
N SER A 415 23.08 -4.67 -1.23
CA SER A 415 24.23 -5.01 -0.39
C SER A 415 25.18 -3.81 -0.29
N ARG A 416 25.84 -3.66 0.86
CA ARG A 416 26.82 -2.61 1.08
C ARG A 416 28.24 -3.16 0.89
N ASP A 417 29.03 -2.51 0.04
CA ASP A 417 30.46 -2.85 -0.11
C ASP A 417 31.32 -2.29 1.02
N ASP A 418 32.59 -2.70 1.07
CA ASP A 418 33.58 -2.24 2.06
C ASP A 418 33.83 -0.72 2.03
N LYS A 419 33.41 -0.03 0.97
CA LYS A 419 33.50 1.43 0.82
C LYS A 419 32.20 2.13 1.24
N GLY A 420 31.23 1.39 1.78
CA GLY A 420 29.95 1.90 2.22
C GLY A 420 28.95 2.15 1.09
N ARG A 421 29.20 1.74 -0.15
CA ARG A 421 28.30 1.97 -1.28
C ARG A 421 27.28 0.85 -1.40
N LEU A 422 26.03 1.22 -1.69
CA LEU A 422 24.96 0.26 -1.94
C LEU A 422 25.02 -0.26 -3.39
N HIS A 423 24.92 -1.58 -3.53
CA HIS A 423 24.82 -2.30 -4.80
C HIS A 423 23.48 -3.00 -4.84
N TYR A 424 22.73 -2.77 -5.92
CA TYR A 424 21.45 -3.42 -6.13
C TYR A 424 21.64 -4.92 -6.42
N GLU A 425 21.00 -5.76 -5.62
CA GLU A 425 21.13 -7.22 -5.68
C GLU A 425 19.97 -7.89 -6.43
N GLY A 426 18.76 -7.35 -6.33
CA GLY A 426 17.60 -7.90 -7.01
C GLY A 426 16.26 -7.22 -6.65
N ASP A 427 15.26 -7.47 -7.50
CA ASP A 427 13.90 -6.93 -7.38
C ASP A 427 13.13 -7.68 -6.29
N GLY A 428 12.44 -6.97 -5.40
CA GLY A 428 11.79 -7.55 -4.23
C GLY A 428 12.75 -8.07 -3.14
N PRO A 429 12.24 -8.88 -2.18
CA PRO A 429 12.95 -9.25 -0.96
C PRO A 429 14.02 -10.35 -1.15
N GLN A 430 14.04 -11.03 -2.30
CA GLN A 430 15.03 -12.07 -2.64
C GLN A 430 15.11 -13.24 -1.63
N VAL A 431 13.96 -13.66 -1.08
CA VAL A 431 13.85 -14.74 -0.08
C VAL A 431 13.47 -16.09 -0.71
N GLY A 432 14.10 -17.19 -0.29
CA GLY A 432 13.68 -18.57 -0.57
C GLY A 432 12.92 -19.23 0.59
N ILE A 433 12.63 -20.53 0.50
CA ILE A 433 11.82 -21.26 1.51
C ILE A 433 12.44 -21.17 2.92
N TRP A 434 13.75 -21.37 3.04
CA TRP A 434 14.44 -21.30 4.33
C TRP A 434 14.53 -19.87 4.88
N ASP A 435 14.67 -18.87 4.02
CA ASP A 435 14.61 -17.45 4.42
C ASP A 435 13.25 -17.11 5.02
N VAL A 436 12.19 -17.57 4.37
CA VAL A 436 10.81 -17.34 4.79
C VAL A 436 10.50 -18.05 6.10
N ALA A 437 10.96 -19.29 6.28
CA ALA A 437 10.82 -19.99 7.56
C ALA A 437 11.55 -19.27 8.70
N HIS A 438 12.77 -18.79 8.44
CA HIS A 438 13.55 -18.04 9.42
C HIS A 438 12.91 -16.69 9.74
N LEU A 439 12.38 -16.01 8.70
CA LEU A 439 11.65 -14.76 8.84
C LEU A 439 10.40 -14.93 9.69
N ASN A 440 9.56 -15.94 9.39
CA ASN A 440 8.37 -16.28 10.17
C ASN A 440 8.73 -16.48 11.65
N ARG A 441 9.76 -17.27 11.94
CA ARG A 441 10.22 -17.49 13.32
C ARG A 441 10.71 -16.20 13.98
N ALA A 442 11.59 -15.45 13.31
CA ALA A 442 12.14 -14.18 13.81
C ALA A 442 11.07 -13.13 14.13
N ASN A 443 9.95 -13.23 13.40
CA ASN A 443 8.79 -12.37 13.53
C ASN A 443 7.77 -12.88 14.58
N GLY A 444 8.05 -14.00 15.25
CA GLY A 444 7.20 -14.57 16.28
C GLY A 444 6.05 -15.42 15.74
N GLY A 445 6.11 -15.87 14.49
CA GLY A 445 5.19 -16.83 13.91
C GLY A 445 5.42 -18.26 14.43
N ALA A 446 4.41 -19.10 14.29
CA ALA A 446 4.47 -20.50 14.72
C ALA A 446 5.46 -21.31 13.87
N ASP A 447 6.26 -22.16 14.50
CA ASP A 447 7.11 -23.12 13.79
C ASP A 447 6.24 -24.03 12.90
N GLY A 448 6.70 -24.33 11.68
CA GLY A 448 5.95 -25.16 10.73
C GLY A 448 4.88 -24.40 9.91
N ALA A 449 4.78 -23.07 10.03
CA ALA A 449 3.87 -22.26 9.21
C ALA A 449 4.22 -22.27 7.70
N VAL A 450 5.44 -22.65 7.33
CA VAL A 450 5.91 -22.70 5.92
C VAL A 450 5.86 -24.14 5.42
N PHE A 451 5.06 -24.38 4.39
CA PHE A 451 4.81 -25.68 3.76
C PHE A 451 5.55 -25.79 2.42
N ALA A 452 6.19 -26.94 2.20
CA ALA A 452 6.94 -27.21 0.97
C ALA A 452 6.88 -28.68 0.57
N SER A 453 6.79 -28.97 -0.73
CA SER A 453 6.86 -30.36 -1.19
C SER A 453 8.25 -30.93 -0.90
N ALA A 454 8.30 -32.16 -0.38
CA ALA A 454 9.55 -32.89 -0.15
C ALA A 454 10.40 -33.03 -1.43
N SER A 455 9.76 -32.98 -2.60
CA SER A 455 10.42 -33.05 -3.92
C SER A 455 11.32 -31.84 -4.24
N LEU A 456 11.20 -30.73 -3.49
CA LEU A 456 12.05 -29.54 -3.66
C LEU A 456 13.45 -29.71 -3.07
N PHE A 457 13.59 -30.64 -2.12
CA PHE A 457 14.83 -30.88 -1.39
C PHE A 457 15.62 -31.99 -2.08
N ARG A 458 16.94 -31.84 -2.17
CA ARG A 458 17.79 -32.85 -2.82
C ARG A 458 17.77 -34.17 -2.04
N ASP A 459 17.74 -35.28 -2.78
CA ASP A 459 17.73 -36.65 -2.25
C ASP A 459 18.78 -36.83 -1.14
N GLY A 460 18.31 -37.11 0.07
CA GLY A 460 19.15 -37.44 1.23
C GLY A 460 19.67 -36.27 2.07
N LYS A 461 19.39 -35.00 1.71
CA LYS A 461 19.72 -33.84 2.58
C LYS A 461 18.55 -33.30 3.40
N GLY A 462 17.33 -33.75 3.09
CA GLY A 462 16.15 -33.66 3.95
C GLY A 462 15.78 -32.26 4.46
N GLU A 463 14.91 -32.25 5.48
CA GLU A 463 14.39 -31.12 6.27
C GLU A 463 15.46 -30.39 7.10
N THR A 464 16.74 -30.54 6.77
CA THR A 464 17.81 -29.90 7.53
C THR A 464 18.09 -28.51 6.95
N PRO A 465 18.02 -27.45 7.76
CA PRO A 465 18.32 -26.11 7.28
C PRO A 465 19.77 -26.00 6.77
N PRO A 466 20.04 -25.22 5.71
CA PRO A 466 21.40 -25.00 5.22
C PRO A 466 22.31 -24.35 6.27
N PRO A 467 23.64 -24.40 6.11
CA PRO A 467 24.57 -23.69 6.99
C PRO A 467 24.23 -22.20 7.12
N GLY A 468 24.33 -21.67 8.34
CA GLY A 468 24.03 -20.27 8.68
C GLY A 468 22.63 -20.05 9.26
N TYR A 469 21.66 -20.92 8.97
CA TYR A 469 20.33 -20.87 9.58
C TYR A 469 20.32 -21.47 10.99
N PRO A 470 19.35 -21.15 11.85
CA PRO A 470 19.16 -21.85 13.12
C PRO A 470 19.06 -23.36 12.86
N PRO A 471 19.86 -24.20 13.55
CA PRO A 471 19.92 -25.63 13.25
C PRO A 471 18.62 -26.38 13.58
N ASP A 472 17.78 -25.78 14.40
CA ASP A 472 16.46 -26.27 14.80
C ASP A 472 15.31 -25.60 14.03
N LEU A 473 15.59 -24.86 12.95
CA LEU A 473 14.58 -24.23 12.11
C LEU A 473 13.76 -25.31 11.39
N LYS A 474 12.43 -25.18 11.44
CA LYS A 474 11.49 -26.16 10.89
C LYS A 474 10.67 -25.61 9.74
N ILE A 475 10.44 -26.48 8.76
CA ILE A 475 9.45 -26.32 7.69
C ILE A 475 8.53 -27.54 7.69
N SER A 476 7.29 -27.36 7.26
CA SER A 476 6.30 -28.43 7.11
C SER A 476 6.42 -29.04 5.72
N THR A 477 7.25 -30.06 5.58
CA THR A 477 7.38 -30.81 4.32
C THR A 477 6.18 -31.74 4.09
N PHE A 478 5.87 -32.08 2.85
CA PHE A 478 4.86 -33.08 2.53
C PHE A 478 5.20 -33.84 1.25
N LYS A 479 4.80 -35.12 1.15
CA LYS A 479 5.07 -35.98 -0.01
C LYS A 479 3.95 -35.98 -1.03
N ASN A 480 2.72 -35.72 -0.59
CA ASN A 480 1.51 -35.71 -1.40
C ASN A 480 0.43 -34.83 -0.74
N THR A 481 -0.71 -34.68 -1.41
CA THR A 481 -1.81 -33.83 -0.95
C THR A 481 -2.52 -34.36 0.29
N ASP A 482 -2.55 -35.66 0.53
CA ASP A 482 -3.14 -36.22 1.75
C ASP A 482 -2.31 -35.85 2.99
N GLU A 483 -0.98 -35.98 2.89
CA GLU A 483 -0.08 -35.54 3.96
C GLU A 483 -0.13 -34.02 4.16
N LEU A 484 -0.19 -33.25 3.07
CA LEU A 484 -0.39 -31.79 3.14
C LEU A 484 -1.69 -31.46 3.88
N ARG A 485 -2.81 -32.08 3.51
CA ARG A 485 -4.11 -31.87 4.16
C ARG A 485 -4.05 -32.20 5.65
N GLN A 486 -3.44 -33.32 6.02
CA GLN A 486 -3.30 -33.70 7.43
C GLN A 486 -2.48 -32.67 8.21
N LYS A 487 -1.29 -32.30 7.71
CA LYS A 487 -0.41 -31.35 8.39
C LYS A 487 -1.02 -29.95 8.46
N LEU A 488 -1.68 -29.52 7.39
CA LEU A 488 -2.37 -28.24 7.34
C LEU A 488 -3.57 -28.19 8.28
N SER A 489 -4.37 -29.26 8.35
CA SER A 489 -5.47 -29.37 9.31
C SER A 489 -4.95 -29.28 10.75
N ASN A 490 -3.86 -29.96 11.08
CA ASN A 490 -3.27 -29.88 12.42
C ASN A 490 -2.79 -28.46 12.71
N PHE A 491 -2.06 -27.83 11.78
CA PHE A 491 -1.56 -26.47 11.94
C PHE A 491 -2.70 -25.46 12.13
N GLN A 492 -3.75 -25.53 11.31
CA GLN A 492 -4.93 -24.65 11.45
C GLN A 492 -5.64 -24.87 12.78
N ASN A 493 -5.81 -26.11 13.22
CA ASN A 493 -6.45 -26.42 14.51
C ASN A 493 -5.60 -25.97 15.70
N GLU A 494 -4.28 -25.92 15.57
CA GLU A 494 -3.38 -25.47 16.64
C GLU A 494 -3.28 -23.94 16.71
N THR A 495 -3.30 -23.27 15.56
CA THR A 495 -2.93 -21.84 15.47
C THR A 495 -4.07 -20.90 15.09
N GLY A 496 -5.14 -21.41 14.46
CA GLY A 496 -6.16 -20.60 13.79
C GLY A 496 -5.69 -19.95 12.48
N GLN A 497 -4.45 -20.20 12.05
CA GLN A 497 -3.82 -19.53 10.92
C GLN A 497 -3.76 -20.42 9.68
N SER A 498 -3.78 -19.80 8.50
CA SER A 498 -3.42 -20.43 7.23
C SER A 498 -1.93 -20.80 7.20
N GLY A 499 -1.57 -21.83 6.44
CA GLY A 499 -0.17 -22.13 6.12
C GLY A 499 0.34 -21.25 4.98
N GLN A 500 1.66 -21.12 4.84
CA GLN A 500 2.29 -20.49 3.69
C GLN A 500 2.90 -21.55 2.78
N LEU A 501 2.38 -21.71 1.58
CA LEU A 501 2.79 -22.72 0.62
C LEU A 501 3.63 -22.13 -0.51
N GLY A 502 4.79 -22.72 -0.75
CA GLY A 502 5.57 -22.47 -1.96
C GLY A 502 5.01 -23.25 -3.15
N VAL A 503 4.60 -22.54 -4.20
CA VAL A 503 4.07 -23.13 -5.45
C VAL A 503 4.85 -22.63 -6.66
N ASN A 504 4.86 -23.41 -7.73
CA ASN A 504 5.30 -22.97 -9.04
C ASN A 504 4.11 -22.35 -9.77
N ALA A 505 4.03 -21.01 -9.74
CA ALA A 505 2.95 -20.19 -10.29
C ALA A 505 2.36 -20.65 -11.65
N PRO A 506 3.16 -20.91 -12.71
CA PRO A 506 2.64 -21.34 -14.02
C PRO A 506 1.89 -22.68 -14.01
N PHE A 507 1.99 -23.46 -12.94
CA PHE A 507 1.31 -24.75 -12.78
C PHE A 507 0.05 -24.65 -11.93
N LEU A 508 -0.32 -23.46 -11.44
CA LEU A 508 -1.62 -23.22 -10.82
C LEU A 508 -2.75 -23.18 -11.86
N PRO A 509 -4.00 -23.46 -11.46
CA PRO A 509 -5.17 -23.20 -12.29
C PRO A 509 -5.22 -21.73 -12.72
N GLY A 510 -5.26 -21.46 -14.03
CA GLY A 510 -5.20 -20.10 -14.57
C GLY A 510 -3.78 -19.53 -14.73
N GLY A 511 -2.76 -20.24 -14.20
CA GLY A 511 -1.33 -19.91 -14.14
C GLY A 511 -0.67 -19.27 -15.37
N GLY A 512 -1.18 -19.63 -16.56
CA GLY A 512 -0.56 -19.29 -17.84
C GLY A 512 0.86 -19.85 -18.00
N ARG A 513 1.28 -20.18 -19.23
CA ARG A 513 2.65 -20.67 -19.49
C ARG A 513 3.76 -19.61 -19.33
N ASN A 514 3.38 -18.39 -18.96
CA ASN A 514 4.27 -17.24 -18.77
C ASN A 514 4.46 -16.85 -17.30
N GLY A 515 3.82 -17.54 -16.35
CA GLY A 515 4.17 -17.39 -14.94
C GLY A 515 5.63 -17.81 -14.79
N HIS A 516 6.53 -16.92 -14.36
CA HIS A 516 7.90 -17.35 -14.05
C HIS A 516 8.16 -17.20 -12.56
N GLY A 517 8.46 -18.32 -11.93
CA GLY A 517 9.07 -18.38 -10.60
C GLY A 517 8.22 -19.05 -9.54
N MET A 518 8.88 -19.31 -8.41
CA MET A 518 8.21 -19.72 -7.19
C MET A 518 7.37 -18.55 -6.65
N HIS A 519 6.16 -18.85 -6.20
CA HIS A 519 5.24 -17.92 -5.55
C HIS A 519 4.89 -18.44 -4.15
N ALA A 520 4.75 -17.55 -3.19
CA ALA A 520 4.31 -17.89 -1.83
C ALA A 520 2.83 -17.52 -1.69
N MET A 521 2.00 -18.48 -1.28
CA MET A 521 0.55 -18.33 -1.13
C MET A 521 0.11 -18.72 0.27
N ASN A 522 -0.99 -18.14 0.75
CA ASN A 522 -1.66 -18.70 1.93
C ASN A 522 -2.50 -19.90 1.49
N ILE A 523 -2.38 -21.01 2.20
CA ILE A 523 -3.17 -22.22 2.01
C ILE A 523 -3.98 -22.51 3.27
N SER A 524 -5.25 -22.85 3.09
CA SER A 524 -6.12 -23.34 4.16
C SER A 524 -7.05 -24.43 3.64
N LEU A 525 -7.69 -25.15 4.54
CA LEU A 525 -8.77 -26.09 4.25
C LEU A 525 -10.12 -25.41 4.46
N ASN A 526 -11.00 -25.59 3.48
CA ASN A 526 -12.42 -25.32 3.62
C ASN A 526 -13.06 -26.37 4.56
N SER A 527 -14.28 -26.09 5.03
CA SER A 527 -15.03 -27.03 5.88
C SER A 527 -15.35 -28.38 5.21
N ASP A 528 -15.31 -28.44 3.88
CA ASP A 528 -15.48 -29.66 3.09
C ASP A 528 -14.14 -30.41 2.84
N GLY A 529 -13.03 -29.92 3.38
CA GLY A 529 -11.70 -30.50 3.22
C GLY A 529 -10.98 -30.16 1.91
N SER A 530 -11.59 -29.34 1.04
CA SER A 530 -10.92 -28.83 -0.16
C SER A 530 -9.91 -27.72 0.18
N PHE A 531 -8.87 -27.59 -0.65
CA PHE A 531 -7.87 -26.53 -0.48
C PHE A 531 -8.41 -25.18 -0.96
N LYS A 532 -8.13 -24.14 -0.18
CA LYS A 532 -8.25 -22.72 -0.55
C LYS A 532 -6.84 -22.15 -0.68
N LEU A 533 -6.53 -21.57 -1.83
CA LEU A 533 -5.27 -20.86 -2.08
C LEU A 533 -5.54 -19.38 -2.29
N ASP A 534 -4.92 -18.55 -1.47
CA ASP A 534 -4.96 -17.10 -1.58
C ASP A 534 -3.62 -16.60 -2.14
N ASN A 535 -3.70 -15.83 -3.23
CA ASN A 535 -2.51 -15.34 -3.94
C ASN A 535 -2.02 -13.97 -3.46
N ASN A 536 -2.78 -13.29 -2.60
CA ASN A 536 -2.61 -11.93 -2.10
C ASN A 536 -2.75 -10.85 -3.20
N TRP A 537 -3.61 -11.04 -4.21
CA TRP A 537 -3.86 -10.10 -5.33
C TRP A 537 -5.32 -9.65 -5.43
N GLY A 538 -6.06 -9.77 -4.34
CA GLY A 538 -7.49 -9.47 -4.26
C GLY A 538 -8.35 -10.70 -4.58
N ALA A 539 -9.51 -10.73 -3.91
CA ALA A 539 -10.41 -11.90 -3.85
C ALA A 539 -10.82 -12.48 -5.21
N LYS A 540 -10.88 -11.66 -6.27
CA LYS A 540 -11.23 -12.12 -7.63
C LYS A 540 -10.20 -13.07 -8.24
N ASN A 541 -8.97 -13.04 -7.73
CA ASN A 541 -7.87 -13.84 -8.23
C ASN A 541 -7.56 -15.04 -7.32
N ASP A 542 -8.21 -15.14 -6.15
CA ASP A 542 -8.02 -16.25 -5.23
C ASP A 542 -8.67 -17.53 -5.75
N LEU A 543 -8.08 -18.66 -5.40
CA LEU A 543 -8.60 -19.96 -5.76
C LEU A 543 -9.34 -20.55 -4.55
N GLY A 544 -10.62 -20.19 -4.44
CA GLY A 544 -11.48 -20.59 -3.31
C GLY A 544 -11.65 -22.10 -3.14
N ARG A 545 -11.48 -22.87 -4.23
CA ARG A 545 -11.49 -24.34 -4.23
C ARG A 545 -10.49 -24.87 -5.26
N VAL A 546 -9.51 -25.64 -4.80
CA VAL A 546 -8.46 -26.22 -5.63
C VAL A 546 -8.45 -27.74 -5.47
N SER A 547 -8.34 -28.46 -6.58
CA SER A 547 -8.29 -29.91 -6.56
C SER A 547 -6.92 -30.42 -6.09
N ASP A 548 -6.88 -31.61 -5.50
CA ASP A 548 -5.64 -32.27 -5.12
C ASP A 548 -4.64 -32.37 -6.28
N ARG A 549 -5.15 -32.67 -7.47
CA ARG A 549 -4.34 -32.76 -8.67
C ARG A 549 -3.66 -31.43 -8.99
N ASP A 550 -4.38 -30.31 -8.88
CA ASP A 550 -3.82 -29.00 -9.19
C ASP A 550 -2.78 -28.58 -8.15
N VAL A 551 -3.01 -28.89 -6.86
CA VAL A 551 -2.02 -28.66 -5.79
C VAL A 551 -0.77 -29.51 -6.01
N ASP A 552 -0.91 -30.80 -6.33
CA ASP A 552 0.24 -31.67 -6.64
C ASP A 552 1.00 -31.16 -7.87
N ILE A 553 0.32 -30.78 -8.95
CA ILE A 553 0.97 -30.22 -10.14
C ILE A 553 1.72 -28.91 -9.81
N ALA A 554 1.15 -28.04 -8.98
CA ALA A 554 1.75 -26.77 -8.62
C ALA A 554 2.88 -26.87 -7.59
N THR A 555 3.01 -27.96 -6.85
CA THR A 555 3.99 -28.09 -5.74
C THR A 555 5.05 -29.17 -5.96
N ASN A 556 4.76 -30.18 -6.77
CA ASN A 556 5.63 -31.33 -6.97
C ASN A 556 6.57 -31.11 -8.16
N LYS A 557 7.87 -31.11 -7.86
CA LYS A 557 8.94 -30.90 -8.84
C LYS A 557 8.88 -31.86 -10.03
N ALA A 558 8.41 -33.08 -9.82
CA ALA A 558 8.29 -34.10 -10.88
C ALA A 558 7.34 -33.66 -12.02
N ASN A 559 6.37 -32.80 -11.71
CA ASN A 559 5.36 -32.31 -12.65
C ASN A 559 5.86 -31.13 -13.50
N TRP A 560 7.03 -30.56 -13.19
CA TRP A 560 7.50 -29.30 -13.80
C TRP A 560 8.38 -29.48 -15.03
N ASN A 561 8.57 -30.71 -15.50
CA ASN A 561 9.29 -30.99 -16.74
C ASN A 561 8.40 -30.64 -17.94
N ILE A 562 8.51 -29.40 -18.44
CA ILE A 562 7.80 -28.96 -19.66
C ILE A 562 8.64 -29.33 -20.90
N PRO A 563 8.16 -30.21 -21.79
CA PRO A 563 8.81 -30.43 -23.08
C PRO A 563 8.71 -29.16 -23.94
N GLY A 564 9.86 -28.62 -24.36
CA GLY A 564 9.94 -27.47 -25.28
C GLY A 564 9.95 -26.08 -24.61
N GLY A 565 9.88 -25.99 -23.28
CA GLY A 565 10.16 -24.76 -22.55
C GLY A 565 11.67 -24.57 -22.40
N GLY A 566 12.23 -23.50 -22.95
CA GLY A 566 13.68 -23.29 -22.99
C GLY A 566 14.35 -23.39 -21.63
N GLY A 567 15.15 -24.45 -21.42
CA GLY A 567 16.35 -24.52 -20.56
C GLY A 567 16.31 -24.01 -19.11
N GLY A 568 15.17 -23.63 -18.55
CA GLY A 568 15.08 -23.09 -17.19
C GLY A 568 15.41 -24.15 -16.15
N ARG A 569 16.23 -23.80 -15.14
CA ARG A 569 16.48 -24.67 -14.00
C ARG A 569 15.18 -24.89 -13.25
N VAL A 570 14.76 -26.14 -13.11
CA VAL A 570 13.60 -26.52 -12.30
C VAL A 570 13.80 -26.03 -10.87
N PRO A 571 12.85 -25.29 -10.26
CA PRO A 571 13.00 -24.77 -8.92
C PRO A 571 13.40 -25.83 -7.88
N ASP A 572 14.11 -25.38 -6.86
CA ASP A 572 14.54 -26.14 -5.69
C ASP A 572 14.38 -25.28 -4.42
N ASP A 573 14.76 -25.83 -3.28
CA ASP A 573 14.68 -25.17 -1.97
C ASP A 573 15.51 -23.89 -1.83
N GLY A 574 16.48 -23.67 -2.72
CA GLY A 574 17.24 -22.42 -2.83
C GLY A 574 16.66 -21.41 -3.84
N THR A 575 15.57 -21.76 -4.53
CA THR A 575 14.94 -20.86 -5.49
C THR A 575 14.16 -19.77 -4.75
N ARG A 576 14.45 -18.51 -5.12
CA ARG A 576 13.81 -17.34 -4.52
C ARG A 576 12.36 -17.20 -4.99
N PHE A 577 11.51 -16.73 -4.09
CA PHE A 577 10.17 -16.27 -4.43
C PHE A 577 10.26 -14.97 -5.21
N GLY A 578 9.50 -14.89 -6.30
CA GLY A 578 9.51 -13.72 -7.19
C GLY A 578 8.72 -14.00 -8.47
N PRO A 579 7.46 -13.59 -8.56
CA PRO A 579 6.68 -13.69 -9.80
C PRO A 579 7.25 -12.69 -10.82
N SER A 580 8.25 -13.09 -11.60
CA SER A 580 9.21 -12.23 -12.33
C SER A 580 8.68 -11.03 -13.15
N THR A 581 7.38 -10.92 -13.36
CA THR A 581 6.72 -9.94 -14.22
C THR A 581 5.76 -9.03 -13.48
N GLY A 582 5.54 -9.21 -12.17
CA GLY A 582 4.43 -8.55 -11.48
C GLY A 582 3.11 -8.86 -12.19
N GLN A 583 2.97 -10.08 -12.70
CA GLN A 583 1.75 -10.66 -13.26
C GLN A 583 1.16 -11.66 -12.25
N ASN A 584 -0.16 -11.63 -12.10
CA ASN A 584 -0.82 -12.62 -11.25
C ASN A 584 -0.64 -13.99 -11.91
N PRO A 585 -0.30 -15.06 -11.17
CA PRO A 585 -0.37 -16.41 -11.75
C PRO A 585 -1.70 -16.67 -12.47
N ASN A 586 -2.82 -16.23 -11.91
CA ASN A 586 -4.15 -16.56 -12.40
C ASN A 586 -4.70 -15.57 -13.45
N GLU A 587 -3.92 -14.54 -13.82
CA GLU A 587 -4.30 -13.53 -14.82
C GLU A 587 -3.78 -13.95 -16.21
N THR A 588 -4.67 -13.96 -17.20
CA THR A 588 -4.28 -14.23 -18.59
C THR A 588 -3.35 -13.14 -19.12
N LYS A 589 -2.59 -13.43 -20.19
CA LYS A 589 -1.70 -12.44 -20.81
C LYS A 589 -2.47 -11.20 -21.30
N ASP A 590 -3.65 -11.37 -21.87
CA ASP A 590 -4.46 -10.25 -22.36
C ASP A 590 -5.01 -9.40 -21.22
N GLU A 591 -5.41 -10.02 -20.10
CA GLU A 591 -5.81 -9.29 -18.89
C GLU A 591 -4.64 -8.49 -18.31
N PHE A 592 -3.46 -9.10 -18.25
CA PHE A 592 -2.23 -8.43 -17.80
C PHE A 592 -1.84 -7.24 -18.68
N ASP A 593 -1.83 -7.44 -20.00
CA ASP A 593 -1.47 -6.40 -20.97
C ASP A 593 -2.51 -5.26 -20.94
N LYS A 594 -3.81 -5.60 -20.82
CA LYS A 594 -4.91 -4.62 -20.66
C LYS A 594 -4.76 -3.83 -19.36
N ARG A 595 -4.51 -4.49 -18.23
CA ARG A 595 -4.29 -3.84 -16.93
C ARG A 595 -3.11 -2.87 -17.01
N LYS A 596 -1.99 -3.29 -17.61
CA LYS A 596 -0.83 -2.41 -17.83
C LYS A 596 -1.16 -1.20 -18.70
N GLU A 597 -1.97 -1.36 -19.74
CA GLU A 597 -2.37 -0.24 -20.60
C GLU A 597 -3.33 0.73 -19.90
N GLU A 598 -4.35 0.21 -19.21
CA GLU A 598 -5.30 1.00 -18.41
C GLU A 598 -4.57 1.78 -17.31
N GLU A 599 -3.59 1.16 -16.65
CA GLU A 599 -2.76 1.84 -15.66
C GLU A 599 -1.86 2.88 -16.28
N LYS A 600 -1.21 2.61 -17.41
CA LYS A 600 -0.42 3.63 -18.09
C LYS A 600 -1.27 4.87 -18.39
N LYS A 601 -2.50 4.69 -18.88
CA LYS A 601 -3.45 5.78 -19.12
C LYS A 601 -3.83 6.50 -17.83
N LYS A 602 -4.13 5.75 -16.76
CA LYS A 602 -4.49 6.33 -15.46
C LYS A 602 -3.32 7.10 -14.83
N ASN A 603 -2.08 6.61 -14.98
CA ASN A 603 -0.87 7.27 -14.50
C ASN A 603 -0.64 8.59 -15.25
N GLU A 604 -0.78 8.58 -16.57
CA GLU A 604 -0.69 9.78 -17.40
C GLU A 604 -1.78 10.82 -17.03
N GLU A 605 -2.95 10.37 -16.59
CA GLU A 605 -4.04 11.26 -16.15
C GLU A 605 -3.83 11.80 -14.74
N GLU A 606 -3.45 10.96 -13.78
CA GLU A 606 -3.16 11.37 -12.39
C GLU A 606 -1.93 12.30 -12.31
N GLU A 607 -0.89 12.09 -13.13
CA GLU A 607 0.24 13.04 -13.22
C GLU A 607 -0.21 14.41 -13.75
N LYS A 608 -1.10 14.45 -14.76
CA LYS A 608 -1.68 15.70 -15.25
C LYS A 608 -2.50 16.41 -14.17
N VAL A 609 -3.22 15.67 -13.33
CA VAL A 609 -3.98 16.26 -12.21
C VAL A 609 -3.03 16.84 -11.16
N LYS A 610 -2.02 16.07 -10.72
CA LYS A 610 -1.01 16.54 -9.76
C LYS A 610 -0.23 17.76 -10.29
N GLU A 611 0.10 17.77 -11.57
CA GLU A 611 0.76 18.92 -12.19
C GLU A 611 -0.15 20.15 -12.21
N ARG A 612 -1.46 19.99 -12.49
CA ARG A 612 -2.44 21.08 -12.39
C ARG A 612 -2.57 21.61 -10.96
N GLU A 613 -2.69 20.73 -9.97
CA GLU A 613 -2.76 21.13 -8.55
C GLU A 613 -1.48 21.87 -8.11
N ARG A 614 -0.30 21.40 -8.54
CA ARG A 614 0.99 22.06 -8.27
C ARG A 614 1.03 23.46 -8.89
N LEU A 615 0.61 23.60 -10.15
CA LEU A 615 0.54 24.90 -10.84
C LEU A 615 -0.47 25.83 -10.18
N GLU A 616 -1.60 25.32 -9.68
CA GLU A 616 -2.60 26.10 -8.96
C GLU A 616 -2.07 26.58 -7.60
N GLN A 617 -1.36 25.73 -6.85
CA GLN A 617 -0.70 26.13 -5.61
C GLN A 617 0.39 27.17 -5.85
N GLU A 618 1.21 27.01 -6.90
CA GLU A 618 2.20 28.03 -7.30
C GLU A 618 1.53 29.35 -7.67
N ARG A 619 0.39 29.31 -8.38
CA ARG A 619 -0.40 30.50 -8.72
C ARG A 619 -0.98 31.18 -7.49
N LEU A 620 -1.56 30.42 -6.55
CA LEU A 620 -2.10 30.95 -5.29
C LEU A 620 -0.99 31.59 -4.45
N LYS A 621 0.17 30.95 -4.37
CA LYS A 621 1.34 31.49 -3.68
C LYS A 621 1.81 32.80 -4.31
N ALA A 622 1.91 32.86 -5.64
CA ALA A 622 2.28 34.08 -6.35
C ALA A 622 1.24 35.21 -6.19
N GLN A 623 -0.05 34.87 -6.11
CA GLN A 623 -1.11 35.84 -5.78
C GLN A 623 -0.96 36.38 -4.35
N LEU A 624 -0.68 35.51 -3.38
CA LEU A 624 -0.43 35.91 -1.99
C LEU A 624 0.76 36.86 -1.88
N GLU A 625 1.89 36.51 -2.50
CA GLU A 625 3.10 37.35 -2.53
C GLU A 625 2.84 38.72 -3.18
N ASN A 626 2.01 38.77 -4.23
CA ASN A 626 1.61 40.04 -4.85
C ASN A 626 0.69 40.88 -3.95
N MET A 627 -0.25 40.25 -3.24
CA MET A 627 -1.09 40.95 -2.26
C MET A 627 -0.25 41.53 -1.11
N GLU A 628 0.72 40.77 -0.60
CA GLU A 628 1.65 41.24 0.43
C GLU A 628 2.50 42.42 -0.06
N ARG A 629 3.00 42.37 -1.30
CA ARG A 629 3.72 43.50 -1.91
C ARG A 629 2.84 44.74 -2.03
N GLN A 630 1.60 44.59 -2.48
CA GLN A 630 0.66 45.70 -2.62
C GLN A 630 0.32 46.31 -1.25
N ALA A 631 0.03 45.48 -0.25
CA ALA A 631 -0.23 45.94 1.12
C ALA A 631 0.96 46.71 1.71
N ASN A 632 2.19 46.26 1.45
CA ASN A 632 3.40 46.96 1.86
C ASN A 632 3.58 48.31 1.15
N LEU A 633 3.30 48.39 -0.16
CA LEU A 633 3.35 49.65 -0.91
C LEU A 633 2.31 50.65 -0.39
N ASP A 634 1.09 50.19 -0.13
CA ASP A 634 0.02 51.02 0.40
C ASP A 634 0.36 51.54 1.81
N PHE A 635 0.98 50.71 2.65
CA PHE A 635 1.48 51.13 3.97
C PHE A 635 2.58 52.19 3.87
N VAL A 636 3.57 51.99 3.00
CA VAL A 636 4.66 52.97 2.78
C VAL A 636 4.09 54.30 2.29
N LYS A 637 3.13 54.27 1.37
CA LYS A 637 2.45 55.48 0.88
C LYS A 637 1.70 56.20 2.00
N ALA A 638 0.91 55.48 2.80
CA ALA A 638 0.18 56.04 3.93
C ALA A 638 1.12 56.66 4.99
N MET A 639 2.27 56.03 5.24
CA MET A 639 3.31 56.58 6.11
C MET A 639 3.92 57.87 5.56
N GLY A 640 4.17 57.94 4.24
CA GLY A 640 4.63 59.16 3.58
C GLY A 640 3.62 60.30 3.67
N GLU A 641 2.34 60.02 3.45
CA GLU A 641 1.25 61.00 3.58
C GLU A 641 1.10 61.51 5.02
N TYR A 642 1.20 60.61 6.01
CA TYR A 642 1.19 60.98 7.42
C TYR A 642 2.37 61.90 7.78
N GLN A 643 3.59 61.59 7.31
CA GLN A 643 4.77 62.42 7.55
C GLN A 643 4.62 63.83 6.95
N GLN A 644 4.11 63.93 5.71
CA GLN A 644 3.83 65.22 5.08
C GLN A 644 2.77 66.01 5.84
N ALA A 645 1.73 65.36 6.37
CA ALA A 645 0.71 65.99 7.20
C ALA A 645 1.29 66.50 8.53
N GLU A 646 2.18 65.74 9.16
CA GLU A 646 2.89 66.15 10.38
C GLU A 646 3.80 67.35 10.14
N GLU A 647 4.53 67.37 9.02
CA GLU A 647 5.41 68.47 8.64
C GLU A 647 4.62 69.76 8.33
N ARG A 648 3.49 69.65 7.62
CA ARG A 648 2.56 70.77 7.41
C ARG A 648 1.98 71.28 8.72
N SER A 649 1.61 70.39 9.63
CA SER A 649 1.11 70.75 10.97
C SER A 649 2.16 71.56 11.75
N ARG A 650 3.44 71.15 11.70
CA ARG A 650 4.55 71.89 12.31
C ARG A 650 4.75 73.28 11.70
N LEU A 651 4.65 73.39 10.37
CA LEU A 651 4.86 74.66 9.66
C LEU A 651 3.70 75.66 9.82
N THR A 652 2.47 75.16 9.99
CA THR A 652 1.26 76.01 10.04
C THR A 652 0.71 76.24 11.45
N GLY A 653 1.17 75.48 12.45
CA GLY A 653 0.67 75.53 13.83
C GLY A 653 -0.70 74.90 14.02
N VAL A 654 -1.30 74.30 12.98
CA VAL A 654 -2.59 73.59 13.05
C VAL A 654 -2.33 72.13 13.43
N PRO A 655 -2.97 71.56 14.46
CA PRO A 655 -2.73 70.18 14.90
C PRO A 655 -3.02 69.15 13.80
N ASN A 656 -2.14 68.15 13.64
CA ASN A 656 -2.39 67.02 12.74
C ASN A 656 -3.52 66.14 13.32
N THR A 657 -4.59 65.95 12.56
CA THR A 657 -5.74 65.11 12.94
C THR A 657 -5.70 63.72 12.33
N MET A 658 -4.71 63.40 11.47
CA MET A 658 -4.55 62.05 10.94
C MET A 658 -4.02 61.10 12.04
N GLN A 659 -4.61 59.91 12.13
CA GLN A 659 -4.08 58.84 12.98
C GLN A 659 -2.87 58.18 12.29
N ARG A 660 -1.86 57.81 13.08
CA ARG A 660 -0.67 57.13 12.58
C ARG A 660 -1.05 55.73 12.05
N PRO A 661 -0.63 55.34 10.83
CA PRO A 661 -0.88 53.99 10.32
C PRO A 661 -0.28 52.95 11.26
N VAL A 662 -1.07 51.94 11.64
CA VAL A 662 -0.63 50.82 12.47
C VAL A 662 -0.14 49.70 11.55
N GLN A 663 0.99 49.10 11.87
CA GLN A 663 1.55 47.99 11.11
C GLN A 663 0.62 46.77 11.27
N MET A 664 -0.04 46.35 10.19
CA MET A 664 -0.82 45.11 10.20
C MET A 664 0.12 43.93 10.07
N HIS A 665 0.21 43.11 11.12
CA HIS A 665 0.84 41.81 11.03
C HIS A 665 -0.18 40.83 10.44
N PHE A 666 0.06 40.41 9.20
CA PHE A 666 -0.64 39.25 8.63
C PHE A 666 0.04 37.99 9.18
N VAL A 667 -0.76 37.10 9.79
CA VAL A 667 -0.35 35.80 10.34
C VAL A 667 -0.58 34.72 9.29
#